data_AF-A0A2E9FC85-F1
#
_entry.id   AF-A0A2E9FC85-F1
#
_cell.length_a   1.000
_cell.length_b   1.000
_cell.length_c   1.000
_cell.angle_alpha   90.00
_cell.angle_beta   90.00
_cell.angle_gamma   90.00
#
_symmetry.space_group_name_H-M   'P 1'
#
loop_
_entity.id
_entity.type
_entity.pdbx_description
1 polymer ?
#
loop_
_entity_poly.entity_id
_entity_poly.type
_entity_poly.pdbx_seq_one_letter_code
_entity_poly.pdbx_strand_id
1 'polypeptide(L)'
;MKIGFTMHLSTLITFGIFQMCISFTYAQMPMQTQKVSFDDTYQMEIILQLAGNVEIIATDRDNIVVTYPEFVTLETMKNGDILTVKPMLWSKHMVDQEPLALNCKFETPMDLSLAVRIVSGNVQVFGIRGKLDLHTQTGYIRLHETTGQHYVRIGNGNIDAQIYLANAQNKFRTDNGQINLTILDTQPAAIDIKAFGGGIRLGFPEGFAAILEIFDDGDIDPKHFVVNDGEHLIRLESTGQIEVLGNDSKPEPEVTDVDTGEQEFVRQKPINLGFSPHLIAEYNRVHGLHVGGKVEAKPIRDETYRSFASIGYGFASRRFSYQLGGEKWWFDRYPLMVGTTFYNVIDELNYGGLSAGENLVSSAIFGSALLDYFQRQGFQAWLKQKLTSSNMLKVVFTSENHQNLFKWTDWSVFNRYNYNWNSLFDDGFNWLNLFYDRDTEDHQPGVWGVVHPKPSNRRIDAGQLQSITLSYHFDNRDYKSSRVRFFQSVAVPHYLTSEGWLGHCSIEQTGFGSELRFSLFHLEVVHYRLLSDRRNLKFRLQTGFSPQGLPRQKLFYLGGLNTIRGYEFKTFEGENKVLFNIEFNQKYGADQSIVAGVFFDAGQAWYSDQYLRISELATSIGLGVSLFLSVDQEQPSIIRLELAKPLQRGYGLQPTIRISQML
;
A
#
# COMPACT_ATOMS: atom_id res chain seq x y z
N MET A 1 -65.91 -9.86 71.40
CA MET A 1 -66.31 -9.95 69.98
C MET A 1 -65.04 -9.94 69.15
N LYS A 2 -64.83 -10.89 68.21
CA LYS A 2 -63.60 -10.96 67.40
C LYS A 2 -63.56 -9.83 66.35
N ILE A 3 -62.37 -9.32 66.02
CA ILE A 3 -61.80 -9.15 64.67
C ILE A 3 -60.43 -8.46 64.75
N GLY A 4 -59.48 -8.90 63.91
CA GLY A 4 -58.45 -8.04 63.31
C GLY A 4 -57.14 -7.80 64.09
N PHE A 5 -56.08 -8.57 63.80
CA PHE A 5 -55.10 -8.18 62.77
C PHE A 5 -54.03 -9.28 62.62
N THR A 6 -53.95 -9.89 61.42
CA THR A 6 -52.84 -10.77 61.04
C THR A 6 -52.55 -10.60 59.55
N MET A 7 -51.28 -10.34 59.24
CA MET A 7 -50.56 -10.56 57.98
C MET A 7 -51.33 -10.40 56.65
N HIS A 8 -50.95 -9.41 55.84
CA HIS A 8 -50.70 -9.59 54.39
C HIS A 8 -49.89 -8.40 53.84
N LEU A 9 -48.56 -8.42 54.07
CA LEU A 9 -47.61 -7.50 53.41
C LEU A 9 -46.58 -8.24 52.53
N SER A 10 -46.45 -9.56 52.70
CA SER A 10 -45.49 -10.42 51.98
C SER A 10 -46.01 -10.96 50.63
N THR A 11 -47.31 -10.83 50.33
CA THR A 11 -47.94 -11.36 49.10
C THR A 11 -48.08 -10.36 47.94
N LEU A 12 -47.89 -9.06 48.16
CA LEU A 12 -47.91 -8.07 47.06
C LEU A 12 -46.55 -7.88 46.37
N ILE A 13 -45.45 -8.04 47.11
CA ILE A 13 -44.09 -7.79 46.60
C ILE A 13 -43.65 -8.90 45.64
N THR A 14 -44.05 -10.15 45.87
CA THR A 14 -43.73 -11.28 44.99
C THR A 14 -44.50 -11.26 43.67
N PHE A 15 -45.73 -10.75 43.62
CA PHE A 15 -46.46 -10.58 42.35
C PHE A 15 -45.94 -9.40 41.51
N GLY A 16 -45.52 -8.30 42.16
CA GLY A 16 -44.90 -7.17 41.46
C GLY A 16 -43.57 -7.53 40.79
N ILE A 17 -42.74 -8.35 41.45
CA ILE A 17 -41.45 -8.79 40.90
C ILE A 17 -41.65 -9.82 39.77
N PHE A 18 -42.67 -10.68 39.83
CA PHE A 18 -42.92 -11.66 38.77
C PHE A 18 -43.54 -11.05 37.49
N GLN A 19 -44.28 -9.94 37.61
CA GLN A 19 -44.77 -9.17 36.45
C GLN A 19 -43.70 -8.26 35.82
N MET A 20 -42.68 -7.82 36.58
CA MET A 20 -41.54 -7.07 36.04
C MET A 20 -40.52 -7.91 35.25
N CYS A 21 -40.68 -9.24 35.19
CA CYS A 21 -39.78 -10.14 34.47
C CYS A 21 -40.38 -10.80 33.21
N ILE A 22 -41.56 -10.36 32.74
CA ILE A 22 -42.20 -10.88 31.50
C ILE A 22 -42.54 -9.74 30.53
N SER A 23 -41.67 -8.72 30.46
CA SER A 23 -41.70 -7.68 29.42
C SER A 23 -40.27 -7.30 29.05
N PHE A 24 -39.96 -7.35 27.75
CA PHE A 24 -38.64 -7.06 27.16
C PHE A 24 -37.50 -8.07 27.40
N THR A 25 -37.80 -9.36 27.30
CA THR A 25 -36.98 -10.16 26.36
C THR A 25 -37.53 -9.90 24.95
N TYR A 26 -37.01 -8.88 24.27
CA TYR A 26 -36.96 -8.96 22.81
C TYR A 26 -36.16 -10.23 22.50
N ALA A 27 -36.79 -11.21 21.86
CA ALA A 27 -36.03 -12.31 21.30
C ALA A 27 -35.12 -11.71 20.22
N GLN A 28 -33.83 -11.54 20.53
CA GLN A 28 -32.85 -11.26 19.49
C GLN A 28 -32.94 -12.43 18.52
N MET A 29 -33.28 -12.12 17.26
CA MET A 29 -33.33 -13.13 16.22
C MET A 29 -31.97 -13.84 16.18
N PRO A 30 -31.94 -15.18 16.12
CA PRO A 30 -30.67 -15.89 16.07
C PRO A 30 -29.93 -15.50 14.79
N MET A 31 -28.63 -15.21 14.95
CA MET A 31 -27.76 -14.70 13.90
C MET A 31 -26.71 -15.76 13.56
N GLN A 32 -26.53 -16.01 12.27
CA GLN A 32 -25.48 -16.86 11.74
C GLN A 32 -24.33 -16.02 11.17
N THR A 33 -23.11 -16.57 11.18
CA THR A 33 -21.91 -15.93 10.64
C THR A 33 -21.33 -16.76 9.50
N GLN A 34 -21.15 -16.14 8.33
CA GLN A 34 -20.50 -16.70 7.16
C GLN A 34 -19.17 -15.99 6.93
N LYS A 35 -18.09 -16.74 6.66
CA LYS A 35 -16.80 -16.20 6.21
C LYS A 35 -16.65 -16.38 4.71
N VAL A 36 -16.18 -15.33 4.04
CA VAL A 36 -15.95 -15.31 2.59
C VAL A 36 -14.49 -14.88 2.34
N SER A 37 -13.69 -15.74 1.71
CA SER A 37 -12.38 -15.35 1.17
C SER A 37 -12.60 -14.39 0.01
N PHE A 38 -11.76 -13.36 -0.07
CA PHE A 38 -11.94 -12.27 -1.01
C PHE A 38 -10.67 -11.93 -1.79
N ASP A 39 -9.68 -12.82 -1.87
CA ASP A 39 -8.29 -12.45 -2.23
C ASP A 39 -8.12 -11.60 -3.52
N ASP A 40 -9.04 -11.69 -4.49
CA ASP A 40 -9.10 -10.84 -5.72
C ASP A 40 -10.23 -9.80 -5.74
N THR A 41 -11.11 -9.78 -4.74
CA THR A 41 -12.27 -8.91 -4.69
C THR A 41 -11.85 -7.48 -4.34
N TYR A 42 -11.91 -6.57 -5.30
CA TYR A 42 -11.69 -5.14 -5.12
C TYR A 42 -13.01 -4.35 -4.98
N GLN A 43 -14.13 -4.96 -5.39
CA GLN A 43 -15.47 -4.40 -5.24
C GLN A 43 -16.44 -5.43 -4.66
N MET A 44 -17.31 -5.00 -3.76
CA MET A 44 -18.42 -5.80 -3.22
C MET A 44 -19.74 -5.09 -3.47
N GLU A 45 -20.74 -5.83 -3.95
CA GLU A 45 -22.09 -5.34 -4.22
C GLU A 45 -23.08 -6.04 -3.29
N ILE A 46 -23.80 -5.27 -2.46
CA ILE A 46 -24.81 -5.76 -1.52
C ILE A 46 -26.18 -5.33 -2.04
N ILE A 47 -27.02 -6.30 -2.44
CA ILE A 47 -28.36 -6.05 -2.98
C ILE A 47 -29.41 -6.68 -2.05
N LEU A 48 -30.08 -5.86 -1.24
CA LEU A 48 -31.16 -6.31 -0.35
C LEU A 48 -32.51 -5.77 -0.84
N GLN A 49 -33.38 -6.66 -1.33
CA GLN A 49 -34.74 -6.33 -1.77
C GLN A 49 -35.78 -6.30 -0.63
N LEU A 50 -35.34 -6.54 0.61
CA LEU A 50 -36.16 -6.55 1.82
C LEU A 50 -35.85 -5.31 2.68
N ALA A 51 -36.77 -4.96 3.58
CA ALA A 51 -36.49 -3.96 4.60
C ALA A 51 -35.45 -4.48 5.60
N GLY A 52 -34.46 -3.68 5.99
CA GLY A 52 -33.39 -4.11 6.90
C GLY A 52 -32.21 -3.16 6.99
N ASN A 53 -31.50 -3.19 8.11
CA ASN A 53 -30.32 -2.35 8.33
C ASN A 53 -29.04 -3.05 7.87
N VAL A 54 -28.10 -2.28 7.31
CA VAL A 54 -26.78 -2.74 6.87
C VAL A 54 -25.70 -1.99 7.64
N GLU A 55 -24.92 -2.70 8.45
CA GLU A 55 -23.71 -2.17 9.11
C GLU A 55 -22.48 -2.71 8.39
N ILE A 56 -21.54 -1.85 7.99
CA ILE A 56 -20.29 -2.23 7.34
C ILE A 56 -19.13 -1.61 8.11
N ILE A 57 -18.25 -2.46 8.65
CA ILE A 57 -17.10 -2.05 9.46
C ILE A 57 -15.81 -2.47 8.77
N ALA A 58 -14.94 -1.50 8.51
CA ALA A 58 -13.59 -1.77 8.04
C ALA A 58 -12.73 -2.42 9.13
N THR A 59 -11.96 -3.43 8.75
CA THR A 59 -11.05 -4.20 9.59
C THR A 59 -9.71 -4.42 8.88
N ASP A 60 -8.70 -4.90 9.60
CA ASP A 60 -7.40 -5.30 9.07
C ASP A 60 -7.32 -6.80 8.70
N ARG A 61 -8.48 -7.45 8.47
CA ARG A 61 -8.58 -8.87 8.11
C ARG A 61 -8.47 -9.12 6.61
N ASP A 62 -8.11 -10.36 6.28
CA ASP A 62 -8.03 -10.95 4.93
C ASP A 62 -9.28 -11.78 4.54
N ASN A 63 -10.34 -11.76 5.35
CA ASN A 63 -11.64 -12.36 5.05
C ASN A 63 -12.81 -11.41 5.35
N ILE A 64 -13.89 -11.51 4.56
CA ILE A 64 -15.14 -10.78 4.79
C ILE A 64 -15.98 -11.66 5.70
N VAL A 65 -16.42 -11.09 6.82
CA VAL A 65 -17.29 -11.79 7.78
C VAL A 65 -18.67 -11.17 7.70
N VAL A 66 -19.66 -11.97 7.30
CA VAL A 66 -21.06 -11.56 7.17
C VAL A 66 -21.85 -12.19 8.32
N THR A 67 -22.52 -11.36 9.12
CA THR A 67 -23.40 -11.81 10.21
C THR A 67 -24.83 -11.36 9.90
N TYR A 68 -25.76 -12.30 9.81
CA TYR A 68 -27.13 -12.08 9.34
C TYR A 68 -28.11 -13.06 10.02
N PRO A 69 -29.44 -12.82 9.97
CA PRO A 69 -30.40 -13.66 10.67
C PRO A 69 -30.51 -15.07 10.07
N GLU A 70 -30.74 -16.08 10.91
CA GLU A 70 -30.88 -17.48 10.47
C GLU A 70 -32.07 -17.73 9.53
N PHE A 71 -33.08 -16.85 9.51
CA PHE A 71 -34.28 -17.03 8.68
C PHE A 71 -34.08 -16.70 7.19
N VAL A 72 -32.91 -16.17 6.80
CA VAL A 72 -32.53 -15.88 5.41
C VAL A 72 -31.20 -16.55 5.09
N THR A 73 -31.04 -17.05 3.86
CA THR A 73 -29.73 -17.44 3.31
C THR A 73 -29.25 -16.37 2.34
N LEU A 74 -28.01 -15.91 2.51
CA LEU A 74 -27.35 -15.00 1.56
C LEU A 74 -26.56 -15.81 0.52
N GLU A 75 -26.84 -15.57 -0.76
CA GLU A 75 -26.07 -16.10 -1.88
C GLU A 75 -24.90 -15.16 -2.16
N THR A 76 -23.68 -15.71 -2.15
CA THR A 76 -22.43 -14.99 -2.44
C THR A 76 -21.90 -15.45 -3.79
N MET A 77 -21.94 -14.58 -4.81
CA MET A 77 -21.44 -14.87 -6.16
C MET A 77 -20.18 -14.03 -6.41
N LYS A 78 -19.05 -14.67 -6.75
CA LYS A 78 -17.82 -13.98 -7.21
C LYS A 78 -17.78 -14.02 -8.73
N ASN A 79 -17.66 -12.86 -9.37
CA ASN A 79 -17.45 -12.71 -10.81
C ASN A 79 -16.26 -11.78 -11.05
N GLY A 80 -15.10 -12.37 -11.35
CA GLY A 80 -13.82 -11.67 -11.35
C GLY A 80 -13.56 -10.99 -10.00
N ASP A 81 -13.38 -9.67 -10.04
CA ASP A 81 -13.02 -8.82 -8.90
C ASP A 81 -14.24 -8.33 -8.10
N ILE A 82 -15.46 -8.70 -8.52
CA ILE A 82 -16.72 -8.29 -7.90
C ILE A 82 -17.33 -9.45 -7.10
N LEU A 83 -17.63 -9.20 -5.82
CA LEU A 83 -18.41 -10.09 -4.96
C LEU A 83 -19.83 -9.54 -4.80
N THR A 84 -20.82 -10.18 -5.42
CA THR A 84 -22.24 -9.84 -5.24
C THR A 84 -22.84 -10.67 -4.10
N VAL A 85 -23.50 -10.01 -3.16
CA VAL A 85 -24.24 -10.63 -2.03
C VAL A 85 -25.71 -10.23 -2.12
N LYS A 86 -26.58 -11.23 -2.21
CA LYS A 86 -28.05 -11.08 -2.35
C LYS A 86 -28.78 -12.13 -1.51
N PRO A 87 -30.00 -11.88 -1.01
CA PRO A 87 -30.80 -12.93 -0.36
C PRO A 87 -31.33 -13.93 -1.40
N MET A 88 -31.34 -15.23 -1.06
CA MET A 88 -32.00 -16.25 -1.88
C MET A 88 -33.52 -16.16 -1.76
N LEU A 89 -34.23 -15.98 -2.88
CA LEU A 89 -35.69 -16.12 -2.93
C LEU A 89 -36.10 -17.59 -3.13
N TRP A 90 -36.31 -18.32 -2.04
CA TRP A 90 -37.30 -19.41 -2.02
C TRP A 90 -37.96 -19.55 -0.63
N SER A 91 -39.14 -20.18 -0.63
CA SER A 91 -40.23 -19.85 0.29
C SER A 91 -40.85 -21.06 0.98
N LYS A 92 -41.49 -20.84 2.15
CA LYS A 92 -42.78 -21.48 2.51
C LYS A 92 -43.53 -20.95 3.74
N HIS A 93 -42.94 -20.08 4.58
CA HIS A 93 -43.57 -19.58 5.81
C HIS A 93 -43.64 -18.03 5.91
N MET A 94 -43.68 -17.34 4.76
CA MET A 94 -43.99 -15.90 4.68
C MET A 94 -45.49 -15.68 4.46
N VAL A 95 -46.32 -16.36 5.25
CA VAL A 95 -47.77 -16.17 5.32
C VAL A 95 -48.09 -15.93 6.80
N ASP A 96 -48.69 -14.78 7.09
CA ASP A 96 -49.24 -14.36 8.39
C ASP A 96 -48.28 -13.93 9.53
N GLN A 97 -47.07 -13.42 9.23
CA GLN A 97 -46.29 -12.63 10.21
C GLN A 97 -45.74 -11.32 9.64
N GLU A 98 -45.49 -10.35 10.53
CA GLU A 98 -45.01 -9.00 10.22
C GLU A 98 -43.72 -9.00 9.38
N PRO A 99 -43.46 -7.94 8.58
CA PRO A 99 -42.28 -7.87 7.72
C PRO A 99 -40.98 -7.92 8.54
N LEU A 100 -40.36 -9.11 8.58
CA LEU A 100 -39.11 -9.36 9.32
C LEU A 100 -37.95 -8.55 8.71
N ALA A 101 -37.30 -7.72 9.52
CA ALA A 101 -36.22 -6.86 9.08
C ALA A 101 -34.89 -7.63 8.91
N LEU A 102 -34.30 -7.57 7.70
CA LEU A 102 -33.03 -8.21 7.38
C LEU A 102 -31.84 -7.34 7.85
N ASN A 103 -31.51 -7.44 9.13
CA ASN A 103 -30.36 -6.74 9.71
C ASN A 103 -29.06 -7.50 9.45
N CYS A 104 -28.18 -6.95 8.62
CA CYS A 104 -26.90 -7.56 8.25
C CYS A 104 -25.71 -6.72 8.72
N LYS A 105 -24.69 -7.39 9.25
CA LYS A 105 -23.38 -6.79 9.56
C LYS A 105 -22.30 -7.40 8.68
N PHE A 106 -21.44 -6.56 8.11
CA PHE A 106 -20.32 -6.92 7.28
C PHE A 106 -19.02 -6.38 7.89
N GLU A 107 -18.09 -7.26 8.23
CA GLU A 107 -16.71 -6.88 8.56
C GLU A 107 -15.87 -7.10 7.30
N THR A 108 -15.31 -6.02 6.75
CA THR A 108 -14.63 -6.02 5.44
C THR A 108 -13.26 -5.34 5.54
N PRO A 109 -12.40 -5.41 4.51
CA PRO A 109 -11.17 -4.61 4.46
C PRO A 109 -11.46 -3.13 4.24
N MET A 110 -10.56 -2.28 4.75
CA MET A 110 -10.59 -0.82 4.51
C MET A 110 -10.60 -0.47 3.01
N ASP A 111 -9.75 -1.10 2.19
CA ASP A 111 -9.52 -0.68 0.80
C ASP A 111 -10.56 -1.24 -0.20
N LEU A 112 -11.67 -1.82 0.27
CA LEU A 112 -12.72 -2.42 -0.57
C LEU A 112 -13.70 -1.35 -1.08
N SER A 113 -14.00 -1.36 -2.38
CA SER A 113 -15.11 -0.54 -2.93
C SER A 113 -16.45 -1.21 -2.68
N LEU A 114 -17.47 -0.45 -2.28
CA LEU A 114 -18.78 -0.95 -1.88
C LEU A 114 -19.88 -0.33 -2.75
N ALA A 115 -20.69 -1.18 -3.37
CA ALA A 115 -21.98 -0.80 -3.93
C ALA A 115 -23.09 -1.36 -3.03
N VAL A 116 -23.94 -0.52 -2.46
CA VAL A 116 -25.07 -0.94 -1.61
C VAL A 116 -26.37 -0.50 -2.24
N ARG A 117 -27.30 -1.44 -2.38
CA ARG A 117 -28.64 -1.25 -2.93
C ARG A 117 -29.64 -1.86 -1.96
N ILE A 118 -30.36 -1.02 -1.21
CA ILE A 118 -31.44 -1.48 -0.34
C ILE A 118 -32.76 -0.76 -0.67
N VAL A 119 -33.89 -1.40 -0.35
CA VAL A 119 -35.22 -0.80 -0.54
C VAL A 119 -35.54 0.13 0.63
N SER A 120 -35.48 -0.38 1.86
CA SER A 120 -35.82 0.39 3.07
C SER A 120 -34.95 -0.04 4.24
N GLY A 121 -34.47 0.92 5.03
CA GLY A 121 -33.61 0.69 6.19
C GLY A 121 -32.36 1.57 6.20
N ASN A 122 -31.56 1.42 7.25
CA ASN A 122 -30.39 2.27 7.47
C ASN A 122 -29.11 1.60 6.95
N VAL A 123 -28.22 2.38 6.34
CA VAL A 123 -26.87 1.94 5.95
C VAL A 123 -25.85 2.68 6.80
N GLN A 124 -24.95 1.97 7.47
CA GLN A 124 -23.86 2.56 8.24
C GLN A 124 -22.53 2.00 7.74
N VAL A 125 -21.57 2.88 7.42
CA VAL A 125 -20.26 2.51 6.88
C VAL A 125 -19.16 3.20 7.71
N PHE A 126 -18.25 2.40 8.25
CA PHE A 126 -17.17 2.85 9.14
C PHE A 126 -15.80 2.54 8.54
N GLY A 127 -14.96 3.55 8.32
CA GLY A 127 -13.53 3.41 8.01
C GLY A 127 -13.17 2.87 6.62
N ILE A 128 -14.12 2.79 5.68
CA ILE A 128 -13.89 2.30 4.32
C ILE A 128 -13.23 3.38 3.45
N ARG A 129 -12.28 2.97 2.62
CA ARG A 129 -11.38 3.81 1.80
C ARG A 129 -11.53 3.61 0.29
N GLY A 130 -12.38 2.66 -0.13
CA GLY A 130 -12.72 2.43 -1.53
C GLY A 130 -13.84 3.35 -2.03
N LYS A 131 -14.28 3.16 -3.28
CA LYS A 131 -15.46 3.85 -3.81
C LYS A 131 -16.71 3.37 -3.07
N LEU A 132 -17.53 4.30 -2.56
CA LEU A 132 -18.82 4.04 -1.92
C LEU A 132 -19.95 4.50 -2.84
N ASP A 133 -20.76 3.56 -3.32
CA ASP A 133 -21.95 3.80 -4.14
C ASP A 133 -23.18 3.27 -3.40
N LEU A 134 -23.87 4.13 -2.65
CA LEU A 134 -24.89 3.75 -1.67
C LEU A 134 -26.27 4.27 -2.09
N HIS A 135 -27.26 3.39 -2.15
CA HIS A 135 -28.64 3.73 -2.54
C HIS A 135 -29.64 3.10 -1.57
N THR A 136 -30.53 3.91 -0.98
CA THR A 136 -31.74 3.47 -0.27
C THR A 136 -32.97 4.27 -0.69
N GLN A 137 -34.16 3.67 -0.77
CA GLN A 137 -35.38 4.46 -1.08
C GLN A 137 -35.91 5.17 0.17
N THR A 138 -35.80 4.56 1.35
CA THR A 138 -36.24 5.12 2.62
C THR A 138 -35.31 4.71 3.76
N GLY A 139 -34.88 5.64 4.61
CA GLY A 139 -34.11 5.33 5.82
C GLY A 139 -33.10 6.40 6.23
N TYR A 140 -31.89 5.99 6.57
CA TYR A 140 -30.78 6.86 6.98
C TYR A 140 -29.44 6.28 6.54
N ILE A 141 -28.56 7.11 5.98
CA ILE A 141 -27.20 6.70 5.62
C ILE A 141 -26.21 7.42 6.53
N ARG A 142 -25.40 6.64 7.27
CA ARG A 142 -24.26 7.13 8.06
C ARG A 142 -22.93 6.73 7.43
N LEU A 143 -22.06 7.71 7.21
CA LEU A 143 -20.64 7.48 6.92
C LEU A 143 -19.80 8.00 8.09
N HIS A 144 -18.82 7.22 8.53
CA HIS A 144 -17.90 7.62 9.59
C HIS A 144 -16.46 7.31 9.19
N GLU A 145 -15.62 8.35 9.12
CA GLU A 145 -14.20 8.26 8.75
C GLU A 145 -13.97 7.54 7.40
N THR A 146 -14.87 7.73 6.42
CA THR A 146 -14.71 7.12 5.09
C THR A 146 -13.90 8.01 4.15
N THR A 147 -13.22 7.40 3.17
CA THR A 147 -12.50 8.14 2.12
C THR A 147 -12.65 7.45 0.76
N GLY A 148 -12.25 8.14 -0.31
CA GLY A 148 -12.44 7.71 -1.68
C GLY A 148 -13.59 8.47 -2.38
N GLN A 149 -14.21 7.84 -3.37
CA GLN A 149 -15.32 8.40 -4.13
C GLN A 149 -16.65 8.09 -3.46
N HIS A 150 -17.44 9.11 -3.12
CA HIS A 150 -18.76 8.94 -2.53
C HIS A 150 -19.86 9.25 -3.55
N TYR A 151 -20.76 8.29 -3.79
CA TYR A 151 -21.99 8.43 -4.55
C TYR A 151 -23.14 7.95 -3.67
N VAL A 152 -23.71 8.86 -2.89
CA VAL A 152 -24.74 8.53 -1.89
C VAL A 152 -26.08 9.10 -2.33
N ARG A 153 -27.09 8.24 -2.49
CA ARG A 153 -28.46 8.63 -2.78
C ARG A 153 -29.45 8.02 -1.78
N ILE A 154 -30.33 8.86 -1.26
CA ILE A 154 -31.53 8.46 -0.55
C ILE A 154 -32.77 9.05 -1.22
N GLY A 155 -33.89 8.31 -1.23
CA GLY A 155 -35.19 8.85 -1.63
C GLY A 155 -35.75 9.72 -0.51
N ASN A 156 -36.32 9.10 0.51
CA ASN A 156 -36.84 9.76 1.72
C ASN A 156 -35.94 9.46 2.92
N GLY A 157 -35.40 10.50 3.54
CA GLY A 157 -34.60 10.40 4.76
C GLY A 157 -33.27 11.13 4.69
N ASN A 158 -32.45 10.90 5.72
CA ASN A 158 -31.30 11.74 6.03
C ASN A 158 -29.97 11.08 5.66
N ILE A 159 -28.97 11.91 5.34
CA ILE A 159 -27.57 11.51 5.19
C ILE A 159 -26.78 12.21 6.30
N ASP A 160 -25.87 11.49 6.94
CA ASP A 160 -24.95 12.00 7.95
C ASP A 160 -23.56 11.41 7.69
N ALA A 161 -22.62 12.23 7.26
CA ALA A 161 -21.38 11.75 6.69
C ALA A 161 -20.17 12.51 7.26
N GLN A 162 -19.22 11.76 7.81
CA GLN A 162 -17.91 12.26 8.21
C GLN A 162 -16.86 11.64 7.28
N ILE A 163 -16.26 12.46 6.40
CA ILE A 163 -15.43 11.95 5.29
C ILE A 163 -14.07 12.66 5.21
N TYR A 164 -13.09 11.93 4.68
CA TYR A 164 -11.83 12.47 4.17
C TYR A 164 -11.92 12.56 2.65
N LEU A 165 -11.63 13.72 2.08
CA LEU A 165 -11.81 13.99 0.65
C LEU A 165 -10.66 13.41 -0.18
N ALA A 166 -11.01 12.55 -1.13
CA ALA A 166 -10.12 12.16 -2.22
C ALA A 166 -10.35 13.09 -3.43
N ASN A 167 -9.31 13.29 -4.26
CA ASN A 167 -9.39 14.05 -5.52
C ASN A 167 -10.25 13.35 -6.59
N ALA A 168 -11.56 13.34 -6.38
CA ALA A 168 -12.58 12.82 -7.27
C ALA A 168 -13.93 13.46 -6.92
N GLN A 169 -14.89 13.40 -7.86
CA GLN A 169 -16.20 14.00 -7.63
C GLN A 169 -17.01 13.21 -6.60
N ASN A 170 -17.39 13.85 -5.50
CA ASN A 170 -18.29 13.31 -4.49
C ASN A 170 -19.72 13.82 -4.73
N LYS A 171 -20.72 12.95 -4.60
CA LYS A 171 -22.14 13.27 -4.82
C LYS A 171 -23.00 12.77 -3.65
N PHE A 172 -23.77 13.67 -3.08
CA PHE A 172 -24.71 13.37 -1.99
C PHE A 172 -26.10 13.88 -2.37
N ARG A 173 -27.11 13.02 -2.38
CA ARG A 173 -28.48 13.39 -2.76
C ARG A 173 -29.54 12.80 -1.83
N THR A 174 -30.45 13.65 -1.37
CA THR A 174 -31.76 13.24 -0.82
C THR A 174 -32.86 13.88 -1.65
N ASP A 175 -33.92 13.13 -1.93
CA ASP A 175 -35.13 13.65 -2.61
C ASP A 175 -36.16 14.21 -1.61
N ASN A 176 -36.04 13.87 -0.31
CA ASN A 176 -36.82 14.41 0.80
C ASN A 176 -36.12 14.14 2.15
N GLY A 177 -35.31 15.07 2.65
CA GLY A 177 -34.66 14.96 3.95
C GLY A 177 -33.47 15.90 4.15
N GLN A 178 -32.72 15.71 5.23
CA GLN A 178 -31.56 16.53 5.59
C GLN A 178 -30.24 15.84 5.27
N ILE A 179 -29.25 16.59 4.75
CA ILE A 179 -27.87 16.14 4.59
C ILE A 179 -26.99 16.87 5.60
N ASN A 180 -26.32 16.13 6.47
CA ASN A 180 -25.22 16.62 7.30
C ASN A 180 -23.93 16.04 6.75
N LEU A 181 -22.98 16.89 6.34
CA LEU A 181 -21.66 16.49 5.87
C LEU A 181 -20.59 17.22 6.68
N THR A 182 -19.68 16.48 7.29
CA THR A 182 -18.48 17.00 7.94
C THR A 182 -17.26 16.50 7.19
N ILE A 183 -16.46 17.43 6.69
CA ILE A 183 -15.17 17.13 6.08
C ILE A 183 -14.13 17.06 7.20
N LEU A 184 -13.26 16.05 7.16
CA LEU A 184 -12.28 15.75 8.21
C LEU A 184 -10.84 16.15 7.84
N ASP A 185 -10.59 16.53 6.58
CA ASP A 185 -9.29 16.95 6.09
C ASP A 185 -9.34 18.26 5.26
N THR A 186 -8.20 18.91 5.12
CA THR A 186 -8.05 20.16 4.36
C THR A 186 -7.94 19.94 2.85
N GLN A 187 -8.33 18.76 2.34
CA GLN A 187 -8.11 18.36 0.95
C GLN A 187 -9.15 18.98 0.01
N PRO A 188 -8.75 19.81 -0.97
CA PRO A 188 -9.70 20.41 -1.91
C PRO A 188 -10.22 19.36 -2.90
N ALA A 189 -11.55 19.16 -2.95
CA ALA A 189 -12.18 18.22 -3.88
C ALA A 189 -13.57 18.71 -4.32
N ALA A 190 -14.01 18.30 -5.51
CA ALA A 190 -15.32 18.67 -6.03
C ALA A 190 -16.44 17.88 -5.33
N ILE A 191 -17.44 18.59 -4.79
CA ILE A 191 -18.58 18.00 -4.09
C ILE A 191 -19.88 18.57 -4.69
N ASP A 192 -20.85 17.71 -4.97
CA ASP A 192 -22.20 18.05 -5.45
C ASP A 192 -23.24 17.52 -4.44
N ILE A 193 -23.86 18.42 -3.68
CA ILE A 193 -24.83 18.10 -2.62
C ILE A 193 -26.20 18.62 -3.01
N LYS A 194 -27.20 17.73 -3.06
CA LYS A 194 -28.58 18.07 -3.44
C LYS A 194 -29.59 17.56 -2.41
N ALA A 195 -30.30 18.47 -1.75
CA ALA A 195 -31.32 18.15 -0.77
C ALA A 195 -32.67 18.77 -1.17
N PHE A 196 -33.45 18.01 -1.92
CA PHE A 196 -34.83 18.37 -2.21
C PHE A 196 -35.69 18.07 -0.97
N GLY A 197 -36.63 18.94 -0.64
CA GLY A 197 -37.54 18.78 0.50
C GLY A 197 -36.93 18.97 1.90
N GLY A 198 -35.63 19.28 2.02
CA GLY A 198 -34.97 19.48 3.31
C GLY A 198 -33.59 20.14 3.21
N GLY A 199 -32.98 20.45 4.35
CA GLY A 199 -31.79 21.32 4.43
C GLY A 199 -30.43 20.62 4.29
N ILE A 200 -29.38 21.42 4.18
CA ILE A 200 -27.97 20.98 4.14
C ILE A 200 -27.22 21.60 5.31
N ARG A 201 -26.45 20.80 6.05
CA ARG A 201 -25.41 21.27 6.98
C ARG A 201 -24.05 20.82 6.47
N LEU A 202 -23.13 21.76 6.29
CA LEU A 202 -21.76 21.48 5.85
C LEU A 202 -20.76 22.02 6.87
N GLY A 203 -20.01 21.12 7.50
CA GLY A 203 -18.93 21.44 8.44
C GLY A 203 -17.56 21.25 7.81
N PHE A 204 -16.67 22.21 8.04
CA PHE A 204 -15.30 22.20 7.55
C PHE A 204 -14.27 22.10 8.70
N PRO A 205 -13.09 21.50 8.46
CA PRO A 205 -11.96 21.65 9.37
C PRO A 205 -11.34 23.04 9.23
N GLU A 206 -10.56 23.44 10.23
CA GLU A 206 -9.81 24.69 10.21
C GLU A 206 -8.84 24.76 9.01
N GLY A 207 -8.76 25.91 8.35
CA GLY A 207 -7.92 26.10 7.16
C GLY A 207 -8.41 25.43 5.87
N PHE A 208 -9.62 24.87 5.83
CA PHE A 208 -10.21 24.34 4.58
C PHE A 208 -10.48 25.45 3.55
N ALA A 209 -10.16 25.22 2.28
CA ALA A 209 -10.26 26.24 1.23
C ALA A 209 -11.11 25.76 0.04
N ALA A 210 -12.18 26.50 -0.30
CA ALA A 210 -13.09 26.16 -1.40
C ALA A 210 -13.97 27.34 -1.88
N ILE A 211 -14.54 27.19 -3.07
CA ILE A 211 -15.62 28.01 -3.60
C ILE A 211 -16.94 27.26 -3.41
N LEU A 212 -17.88 27.84 -2.69
CA LEU A 212 -19.25 27.36 -2.54
C LEU A 212 -20.14 28.01 -3.61
N GLU A 213 -20.83 27.20 -4.41
CA GLU A 213 -21.95 27.61 -5.25
C GLU A 213 -23.25 27.17 -4.59
N ILE A 214 -24.04 28.12 -4.12
CA ILE A 214 -25.31 27.87 -3.43
C ILE A 214 -26.49 28.22 -4.34
N PHE A 215 -27.32 27.22 -4.63
CA PHE A 215 -28.58 27.32 -5.34
C PHE A 215 -29.74 27.19 -4.34
N ASP A 216 -30.42 28.31 -4.06
CA ASP A 216 -31.67 28.35 -3.30
C ASP A 216 -32.89 28.11 -4.22
N ASP A 217 -34.02 27.72 -3.64
CA ASP A 217 -35.26 27.37 -4.36
C ASP A 217 -35.74 28.52 -5.29
N GLY A 218 -35.62 28.30 -6.60
CA GLY A 218 -36.12 29.19 -7.65
C GLY A 218 -35.10 30.16 -8.27
N ASP A 219 -33.87 30.27 -7.74
CA ASP A 219 -32.83 31.10 -8.35
C ASP A 219 -32.13 30.38 -9.53
N ILE A 220 -31.89 31.12 -10.62
CA ILE A 220 -31.17 30.62 -11.82
C ILE A 220 -29.66 30.81 -11.67
N ASP A 221 -29.25 31.88 -10.99
CA ASP A 221 -27.85 32.25 -10.75
C ASP A 221 -27.43 31.86 -9.31
N PRO A 222 -26.33 31.12 -9.10
CA PRO A 222 -25.89 30.73 -7.77
C PRO A 222 -25.27 31.88 -6.98
N LYS A 223 -25.30 31.77 -5.65
CA LYS A 223 -24.54 32.61 -4.73
C LYS A 223 -23.15 32.00 -4.53
N HIS A 224 -22.11 32.74 -4.91
CA HIS A 224 -20.71 32.34 -4.69
C HIS A 224 -20.19 32.81 -3.33
N PHE A 225 -19.63 31.89 -2.55
CA PHE A 225 -18.87 32.22 -1.33
C PHE A 225 -17.48 31.59 -1.39
N VAL A 226 -16.43 32.36 -1.12
CA VAL A 226 -15.06 31.86 -1.06
C VAL A 226 -14.67 31.64 0.40
N VAL A 227 -14.17 30.44 0.72
CA VAL A 227 -13.60 30.08 2.02
C VAL A 227 -12.09 29.97 1.84
N ASN A 228 -11.32 30.71 2.64
CA ASN A 228 -9.85 30.70 2.68
C ASN A 228 -9.17 30.72 1.29
N ASP A 229 -9.68 31.56 0.37
CA ASP A 229 -9.16 31.77 -0.99
C ASP A 229 -9.00 30.50 -1.85
N GLY A 230 -9.81 29.46 -1.60
CA GLY A 230 -9.72 28.21 -2.35
C GLY A 230 -10.32 28.24 -3.76
N GLU A 231 -9.82 27.36 -4.63
CA GLU A 231 -10.20 27.27 -6.06
C GLU A 231 -11.19 26.13 -6.39
N HIS A 232 -11.50 25.26 -5.42
CA HIS A 232 -12.26 24.03 -5.66
C HIS A 232 -13.76 24.18 -5.40
N LEU A 233 -14.57 23.71 -6.34
CA LEU A 233 -16.02 23.94 -6.35
C LEU A 233 -16.82 22.94 -5.51
N ILE A 234 -17.55 23.45 -4.52
CA ILE A 234 -18.58 22.75 -3.76
C ILE A 234 -19.94 23.31 -4.18
N ARG A 235 -20.74 22.50 -4.87
CA ARG A 235 -22.09 22.87 -5.28
C ARG A 235 -23.12 22.37 -4.27
N LEU A 236 -23.94 23.28 -3.77
CA LEU A 236 -25.04 23.02 -2.85
C LEU A 236 -26.37 23.44 -3.50
N GLU A 237 -27.35 22.55 -3.51
CA GLU A 237 -28.69 22.80 -4.07
C GLU A 237 -29.74 22.28 -3.07
N SER A 238 -30.59 23.17 -2.54
CA SER A 238 -31.58 22.79 -1.53
C SER A 238 -32.87 23.59 -1.65
N THR A 239 -33.99 22.96 -1.29
CA THR A 239 -35.28 23.65 -1.08
C THR A 239 -35.56 23.95 0.40
N GLY A 240 -34.52 23.89 1.25
CA GLY A 240 -34.57 24.15 2.69
C GLY A 240 -33.38 25.01 3.13
N GLN A 241 -33.19 25.17 4.45
CA GLN A 241 -32.08 25.97 4.96
C GLN A 241 -30.72 25.28 4.71
N ILE A 242 -29.75 26.08 4.26
CA ILE A 242 -28.35 25.68 4.12
C ILE A 242 -27.55 26.38 5.22
N GLU A 243 -26.93 25.59 6.11
CA GLU A 243 -26.03 26.06 7.16
C GLU A 243 -24.60 25.62 6.85
N VAL A 244 -23.69 26.58 6.69
CA VAL A 244 -22.24 26.32 6.57
C VAL A 244 -21.59 26.63 7.91
N LEU A 245 -21.04 25.60 8.55
CA LEU A 245 -20.40 25.69 9.87
C LEU A 245 -18.89 25.90 9.68
N GLY A 246 -18.48 27.16 9.82
CA GLY A 246 -17.09 27.57 9.86
C GLY A 246 -16.93 28.86 10.68
N ASN A 247 -15.88 28.90 11.49
CA ASN A 247 -15.37 30.06 12.23
C ASN A 247 -16.13 30.48 13.52
N ASP A 248 -15.99 29.67 14.56
CA ASP A 248 -16.10 30.15 15.96
C ASP A 248 -14.75 30.78 16.33
N SER A 249 -14.67 32.12 16.31
CA SER A 249 -13.41 32.82 16.58
C SER A 249 -13.08 32.86 18.08
N LYS A 250 -11.95 32.26 18.45
CA LYS A 250 -11.31 32.41 19.77
C LYS A 250 -9.82 32.70 19.63
N PRO A 251 -9.24 33.46 20.58
CA PRO A 251 -7.95 34.11 20.38
C PRO A 251 -6.76 33.15 20.44
N GLU A 252 -5.69 33.56 19.75
CA GLU A 252 -4.40 32.89 19.67
C GLU A 252 -3.77 32.61 21.05
N PRO A 253 -3.00 31.52 21.21
CA PRO A 253 -2.09 31.37 22.34
C PRO A 253 -0.84 32.25 22.13
N GLU A 254 -0.45 32.99 23.17
CA GLU A 254 0.77 33.79 23.17
C GLU A 254 2.02 32.92 22.93
N VAL A 255 2.87 33.33 21.98
CA VAL A 255 4.21 32.78 21.80
C VAL A 255 5.15 33.46 22.81
N THR A 256 5.70 32.70 23.75
CA THR A 256 6.82 33.15 24.58
C THR A 256 8.14 32.63 24.00
N ASP A 257 9.04 33.55 23.67
CA ASP A 257 10.42 33.24 23.28
C ASP A 257 11.13 32.38 24.36
N VAL A 258 11.87 31.36 23.92
CA VAL A 258 12.81 30.63 24.76
C VAL A 258 14.18 30.62 24.08
N ASP A 259 15.16 31.13 24.83
CA ASP A 259 16.51 31.45 24.41
C ASP A 259 17.34 30.23 23.97
N THR A 260 18.26 30.47 23.02
CA THR A 260 19.17 29.47 22.46
C THR A 260 20.29 29.09 23.42
N GLY A 261 20.22 27.88 23.99
CA GLY A 261 21.33 27.25 24.71
C GLY A 261 22.02 26.18 23.86
N GLU A 262 23.10 26.51 23.17
CA GLU A 262 23.96 25.51 22.54
C GLU A 262 24.63 24.62 23.61
N GLN A 263 24.47 23.30 23.48
CA GLN A 263 25.29 22.33 24.21
C GLN A 263 26.09 21.48 23.23
N GLU A 264 27.42 21.61 23.28
CA GLU A 264 28.33 20.79 22.49
C GLU A 264 28.14 19.30 22.82
N PHE A 265 27.74 18.52 21.82
CA PHE A 265 27.64 17.08 21.93
C PHE A 265 29.05 16.48 21.95
N VAL A 266 29.60 16.25 23.14
CA VAL A 266 30.90 15.58 23.33
C VAL A 266 30.84 14.18 22.72
N ARG A 267 31.38 14.02 21.51
CA ARG A 267 31.60 12.70 20.89
C ARG A 267 32.64 11.93 21.71
N GLN A 268 32.19 11.18 22.70
CA GLN A 268 32.98 10.10 23.27
C GLN A 268 33.40 9.18 22.13
N LYS A 269 34.72 8.93 22.00
CA LYS A 269 35.22 7.90 21.07
C LYS A 269 34.52 6.58 21.41
N PRO A 270 33.91 5.89 20.43
CA PRO A 270 33.19 4.65 20.72
C PRO A 270 34.17 3.64 21.34
N ILE A 271 33.78 3.08 22.48
CA ILE A 271 34.44 1.89 23.02
C ILE A 271 34.17 0.79 21.98
N ASN A 272 35.20 0.43 21.22
CA ASN A 272 35.07 -0.51 20.11
C ASN A 272 34.90 -1.95 20.64
N LEU A 273 33.68 -2.27 21.07
CA LEU A 273 33.23 -3.58 21.56
C LEU A 273 32.81 -4.52 20.41
N GLY A 274 33.10 -4.16 19.15
CA GLY A 274 32.54 -4.83 17.98
C GLY A 274 31.04 -4.60 17.80
N PHE A 275 30.51 -3.52 18.37
CA PHE A 275 29.09 -3.14 18.42
C PHE A 275 28.81 -1.99 17.43
N SER A 276 28.01 -2.26 16.40
CA SER A 276 27.77 -1.33 15.28
C SER A 276 26.29 -0.91 15.18
N PRO A 277 25.83 0.08 15.98
CA PRO A 277 24.46 0.56 15.95
C PRO A 277 24.22 1.43 14.72
N HIS A 278 23.07 1.25 14.06
CA HIS A 278 22.62 2.07 12.94
C HIS A 278 21.16 2.43 13.14
N LEU A 279 20.81 3.68 12.85
CA LEU A 279 19.42 4.13 12.78
C LEU A 279 18.71 3.42 11.61
N ILE A 280 17.42 3.14 11.79
CA ILE A 280 16.48 2.86 10.70
C ILE A 280 15.59 4.09 10.60
N ALA A 281 15.57 4.72 9.43
CA ALA A 281 14.71 5.84 9.10
C ALA A 281 14.24 5.63 7.66
N GLU A 282 13.04 5.07 7.51
CA GLU A 282 12.47 4.69 6.23
C GLU A 282 11.07 5.30 6.09
N TYR A 283 10.58 5.40 4.85
CA TYR A 283 9.24 5.88 4.57
C TYR A 283 8.56 5.03 3.50
N ASN A 284 7.32 4.61 3.76
CA ASN A 284 6.47 3.93 2.78
C ASN A 284 4.98 4.11 3.07
N ARG A 285 4.11 3.80 2.10
CA ARG A 285 2.64 3.98 2.21
C ARG A 285 1.94 3.12 3.29
N VAL A 286 2.62 2.11 3.84
CA VAL A 286 2.06 1.20 4.87
C VAL A 286 2.43 1.68 6.27
N HIS A 287 3.69 1.96 6.54
CA HIS A 287 4.16 2.44 7.84
C HIS A 287 4.08 3.96 8.01
N GLY A 288 3.99 4.71 6.91
CA GLY A 288 4.38 6.11 6.90
C GLY A 288 5.85 6.23 7.27
N LEU A 289 6.16 7.13 8.20
CA LEU A 289 7.47 7.18 8.85
C LEU A 289 7.70 5.87 9.64
N HIS A 290 8.80 5.19 9.36
CA HIS A 290 9.29 4.03 10.10
C HIS A 290 10.63 4.38 10.76
N VAL A 291 10.67 4.32 12.08
CA VAL A 291 11.87 4.63 12.88
C VAL A 291 12.26 3.42 13.71
N GLY A 292 13.56 3.15 13.78
CA GLY A 292 14.08 2.02 14.53
C GLY A 292 15.59 2.06 14.72
N GLY A 293 16.11 0.97 15.27
CA GLY A 293 17.55 0.76 15.45
C GLY A 293 17.91 -0.67 15.09
N LYS A 294 19.05 -0.85 14.45
CA LYS A 294 19.68 -2.15 14.22
C LYS A 294 21.08 -2.17 14.81
N VAL A 295 21.50 -3.32 15.30
CA VAL A 295 22.82 -3.55 15.87
C VAL A 295 23.39 -4.86 15.35
N GLU A 296 24.68 -4.85 15.08
CA GLU A 296 25.50 -6.05 14.86
C GLU A 296 26.59 -6.09 15.93
N ALA A 297 26.84 -7.28 16.47
CA ALA A 297 27.85 -7.55 17.49
C ALA A 297 28.77 -8.70 17.04
N LYS A 298 30.07 -8.43 16.94
CA LYS A 298 31.12 -9.42 16.67
C LYS A 298 32.11 -9.45 17.85
N PRO A 299 32.21 -10.55 18.63
CA PRO A 299 33.08 -10.60 19.79
C PRO A 299 34.56 -10.49 19.43
N ILE A 300 35.28 -9.52 20.00
CA ILE A 300 36.71 -9.29 19.75
C ILE A 300 37.58 -10.52 20.07
N ARG A 301 37.15 -11.37 21.02
CA ARG A 301 37.86 -12.59 21.42
C ARG A 301 37.51 -13.82 20.59
N ASP A 302 36.39 -13.79 19.89
CA ASP A 302 35.90 -14.89 19.05
C ASP A 302 35.24 -14.29 17.81
N GLU A 303 36.10 -13.92 16.85
CA GLU A 303 35.67 -13.48 15.53
C GLU A 303 34.98 -14.59 14.72
N THR A 304 34.73 -15.78 15.28
CA THR A 304 33.92 -16.82 14.60
C THR A 304 32.42 -16.63 14.77
N TYR A 305 31.97 -15.63 15.53
CA TYR A 305 30.56 -15.41 15.85
C TYR A 305 30.07 -13.99 15.55
N ARG A 306 28.81 -13.88 15.15
CA ARG A 306 28.10 -12.64 14.83
C ARG A 306 26.67 -12.72 15.37
N SER A 307 26.32 -11.88 16.33
CA SER A 307 24.93 -11.64 16.73
C SER A 307 24.40 -10.38 16.03
N PHE A 308 23.09 -10.32 15.83
CA PHE A 308 22.45 -9.12 15.33
C PHE A 308 21.01 -9.00 15.82
N ALA A 309 20.53 -7.77 15.97
CA ALA A 309 19.15 -7.48 16.32
C ALA A 309 18.69 -6.16 15.69
N SER A 310 17.41 -6.07 15.34
CA SER A 310 16.74 -4.82 15.01
C SER A 310 15.37 -4.72 15.67
N ILE A 311 14.96 -3.48 15.94
CA ILE A 311 13.62 -3.09 16.35
C ILE A 311 13.21 -1.86 15.54
N GLY A 312 11.91 -1.71 15.27
CA GLY A 312 11.38 -0.54 14.58
C GLY A 312 9.88 -0.41 14.75
N TYR A 313 9.37 0.81 14.57
CA TYR A 313 7.96 1.15 14.70
C TYR A 313 7.52 2.02 13.53
N GLY A 314 6.41 1.66 12.90
CA GLY A 314 5.80 2.45 11.84
C GLY A 314 4.59 3.21 12.36
N PHE A 315 4.63 4.54 12.25
CA PHE A 315 3.66 5.42 12.92
C PHE A 315 2.25 5.36 12.32
N ALA A 316 2.11 5.21 11.00
CA ALA A 316 0.80 5.20 10.33
C ALA A 316 0.02 3.90 10.58
N SER A 317 0.66 2.73 10.41
CA SER A 317 0.02 1.43 10.69
C SER A 317 0.07 1.01 12.16
N ARG A 318 0.76 1.78 13.02
CA ARG A 318 0.95 1.50 14.46
C ARG A 318 1.55 0.11 14.75
N ARG A 319 2.35 -0.43 13.82
CA ARG A 319 2.93 -1.78 13.89
C ARG A 319 4.41 -1.75 14.30
N PHE A 320 4.76 -2.66 15.20
CA PHE A 320 6.13 -2.93 15.64
C PHE A 320 6.76 -4.06 14.83
N SER A 321 8.00 -3.87 14.42
CA SER A 321 8.83 -4.84 13.70
C SER A 321 10.08 -5.18 14.50
N TYR A 322 10.51 -6.44 14.46
CA TYR A 322 11.76 -6.89 15.10
C TYR A 322 12.44 -8.00 14.30
N GLN A 323 13.75 -8.10 14.44
CA GLN A 323 14.53 -9.25 14.00
C GLN A 323 15.63 -9.53 15.03
N LEU A 324 15.88 -10.80 15.33
CA LEU A 324 16.97 -11.26 16.19
C LEU A 324 17.66 -12.44 15.52
N GLY A 325 18.98 -12.55 15.59
CA GLY A 325 19.68 -13.69 15.01
C GLY A 325 21.14 -13.80 15.38
N GLY A 326 21.72 -14.92 14.97
CA GLY A 326 23.12 -15.23 15.17
C GLY A 326 23.67 -16.10 14.05
N GLU A 327 24.94 -15.91 13.73
CA GLU A 327 25.69 -16.66 12.72
C GLU A 327 27.05 -17.03 13.31
N LYS A 328 27.44 -18.30 13.17
CA LYS A 328 28.75 -18.83 13.54
C LYS A 328 29.46 -19.36 12.30
N TRP A 329 30.77 -19.20 12.22
CA TRP A 329 31.61 -19.87 11.23
C TRP A 329 32.63 -20.82 11.82
N TRP A 330 33.07 -21.75 10.98
CA TRP A 330 34.14 -22.72 11.23
C TRP A 330 35.08 -22.72 10.04
N PHE A 331 36.36 -23.00 10.30
CA PHE A 331 37.49 -23.03 9.36
C PHE A 331 37.88 -21.67 8.77
N ASP A 332 39.18 -21.35 8.83
CA ASP A 332 39.71 -20.06 8.31
C ASP A 332 39.75 -20.03 6.77
N ARG A 333 40.06 -21.19 6.17
CA ARG A 333 40.02 -21.39 4.71
C ARG A 333 38.72 -22.10 4.35
N TYR A 334 37.99 -21.51 3.39
CA TYR A 334 36.71 -22.03 2.89
C TYR A 334 35.68 -22.21 4.02
N PRO A 335 35.34 -21.12 4.74
CA PRO A 335 34.51 -21.19 5.93
C PRO A 335 33.13 -21.79 5.66
N LEU A 336 32.72 -22.65 6.59
CA LEU A 336 31.35 -23.07 6.79
C LEU A 336 30.70 -22.07 7.75
N MET A 337 29.60 -21.42 7.37
CA MET A 337 28.79 -20.58 8.24
C MET A 337 27.46 -21.26 8.50
N VAL A 338 26.99 -21.29 9.75
CA VAL A 338 25.63 -21.69 10.13
C VAL A 338 25.00 -20.57 10.93
N GLY A 339 23.77 -20.20 10.61
CA GLY A 339 23.07 -19.15 11.33
C GLY A 339 21.56 -19.36 11.39
N THR A 340 20.92 -18.57 12.25
CA THR A 340 19.48 -18.57 12.45
C THR A 340 18.99 -17.16 12.78
N THR A 341 17.74 -16.86 12.43
CA THR A 341 17.09 -15.59 12.76
C THR A 341 15.59 -15.79 12.96
N PHE A 342 15.04 -15.10 13.96
CA PHE A 342 13.62 -15.01 14.28
C PHE A 342 13.16 -13.58 14.05
N TYR A 343 11.97 -13.38 13.49
CA TYR A 343 11.53 -12.06 13.07
C TYR A 343 10.02 -11.88 13.00
N ASN A 344 9.63 -10.62 13.12
CA ASN A 344 8.40 -10.07 12.58
C ASN A 344 8.79 -8.82 11.78
N VAL A 345 8.86 -8.93 10.45
CA VAL A 345 9.32 -7.84 9.56
C VAL A 345 8.32 -7.60 8.44
N ILE A 346 8.46 -6.45 7.80
CA ILE A 346 7.83 -6.16 6.52
C ILE A 346 8.85 -6.44 5.41
N ASP A 347 8.42 -7.13 4.37
CA ASP A 347 9.17 -7.41 3.15
C ASP A 347 8.53 -6.66 1.96
N GLU A 348 9.28 -6.51 0.87
CA GLU A 348 8.91 -5.68 -0.27
C GLU A 348 9.02 -6.45 -1.60
N LEU A 349 8.02 -6.32 -2.45
CA LEU A 349 7.94 -6.94 -3.78
C LEU A 349 8.77 -6.14 -4.80
N ASN A 350 10.09 -6.26 -4.66
CA ASN A 350 11.11 -5.36 -5.21
C ASN A 350 11.91 -5.93 -6.39
N TYR A 351 11.21 -6.19 -7.50
CA TYR A 351 11.81 -6.75 -8.72
C TYR A 351 12.78 -5.80 -9.43
N GLY A 352 12.51 -4.49 -9.33
CA GLY A 352 13.39 -3.44 -9.86
C GLY A 352 14.63 -3.15 -9.01
N GLY A 353 14.85 -3.84 -7.89
CA GLY A 353 16.02 -3.63 -7.04
C GLY A 353 16.14 -2.21 -6.47
N LEU A 354 15.00 -1.55 -6.23
CA LEU A 354 14.91 -0.20 -5.67
C LEU A 354 15.63 -0.15 -4.31
N SER A 355 16.45 0.87 -4.07
CA SER A 355 17.08 1.07 -2.76
C SER A 355 16.11 1.69 -1.75
N ALA A 356 16.41 1.56 -0.45
CA ALA A 356 15.59 2.17 0.59
C ALA A 356 15.56 3.71 0.44
N GLY A 357 16.70 4.32 0.12
CA GLY A 357 16.80 5.75 -0.22
C GLY A 357 16.03 6.13 -1.48
N GLU A 358 16.10 5.33 -2.55
CA GLU A 358 15.28 5.54 -3.77
C GLU A 358 13.78 5.48 -3.45
N ASN A 359 13.35 4.51 -2.66
CA ASN A 359 11.95 4.37 -2.24
C ASN A 359 11.51 5.52 -1.31
N LEU A 360 12.38 5.98 -0.40
CA LEU A 360 12.14 7.14 0.43
C LEU A 360 11.97 8.39 -0.43
N VAL A 361 12.88 8.68 -1.35
CA VAL A 361 12.74 9.82 -2.28
C VAL A 361 11.48 9.67 -3.15
N SER A 362 11.27 8.49 -3.74
CA SER A 362 10.11 8.22 -4.59
C SER A 362 8.79 8.40 -3.86
N SER A 363 8.64 7.86 -2.64
CA SER A 363 7.37 7.85 -1.90
C SER A 363 7.19 9.02 -0.94
N ALA A 364 8.23 9.42 -0.20
CA ALA A 364 8.18 10.54 0.73
C ALA A 364 8.27 11.88 0.03
N ILE A 365 9.06 12.01 -1.05
CA ILE A 365 9.23 13.29 -1.74
C ILE A 365 8.26 13.39 -2.92
N PHE A 366 8.32 12.48 -3.88
CA PHE A 366 7.51 12.55 -5.12
C PHE A 366 6.12 11.90 -5.04
N GLY A 367 5.77 11.22 -3.94
CA GLY A 367 4.48 10.55 -3.77
C GLY A 367 4.29 9.24 -4.55
N SER A 368 5.23 8.85 -5.42
CA SER A 368 5.16 7.59 -6.16
C SER A 368 5.32 6.38 -5.21
N ALA A 369 4.47 5.35 -5.36
CA ALA A 369 4.51 4.16 -4.51
C ALA A 369 4.66 2.88 -5.34
N LEU A 370 5.89 2.65 -5.81
CA LEU A 370 6.22 1.52 -6.71
C LEU A 370 6.21 0.17 -5.99
N LEU A 371 6.71 0.12 -4.75
CA LEU A 371 6.85 -1.14 -4.00
C LEU A 371 5.54 -1.55 -3.31
N ASP A 372 5.23 -2.84 -3.37
CA ASP A 372 4.20 -3.49 -2.55
C ASP A 372 4.84 -4.21 -1.37
N TYR A 373 4.12 -4.29 -0.25
CA TYR A 373 4.65 -4.73 1.04
C TYR A 373 3.81 -5.86 1.62
N PHE A 374 4.44 -6.79 2.34
CA PHE A 374 3.72 -7.82 3.10
C PHE A 374 4.45 -8.16 4.40
N GLN A 375 3.71 -8.67 5.38
CA GLN A 375 4.29 -9.03 6.67
C GLN A 375 4.78 -10.48 6.63
N ARG A 376 5.97 -10.70 7.19
CA ARG A 376 6.59 -12.01 7.38
C ARG A 376 6.90 -12.20 8.87
N GLN A 377 6.32 -13.23 9.47
CA GLN A 377 6.57 -13.58 10.87
C GLN A 377 7.00 -15.04 10.97
N GLY A 378 8.18 -15.31 11.53
CA GLY A 378 8.68 -16.67 11.64
C GLY A 378 10.18 -16.75 11.91
N PHE A 379 10.81 -17.77 11.34
CA PHE A 379 12.26 -17.94 11.44
C PHE A 379 12.87 -18.51 10.15
N GLN A 380 14.17 -18.25 10.02
CA GLN A 380 15.04 -18.88 9.02
C GLN A 380 16.26 -19.48 9.70
N ALA A 381 16.71 -20.63 9.22
CA ALA A 381 18.01 -21.20 9.51
C ALA A 381 18.78 -21.40 8.21
N TRP A 382 20.10 -21.22 8.19
CA TRP A 382 20.90 -21.39 6.99
C TRP A 382 22.27 -22.01 7.26
N LEU A 383 22.79 -22.64 6.21
CA LEU A 383 24.16 -23.12 6.11
C LEU A 383 24.77 -22.51 4.84
N LYS A 384 25.94 -21.89 4.93
CA LYS A 384 26.70 -21.37 3.78
C LYS A 384 28.09 -22.02 3.78
N GLN A 385 28.46 -22.70 2.71
CA GLN A 385 29.80 -23.26 2.51
C GLN A 385 30.51 -22.46 1.41
N LYS A 386 31.58 -21.73 1.73
CA LYS A 386 32.50 -21.25 0.68
C LYS A 386 33.25 -22.46 0.11
N LEU A 387 33.26 -22.63 -1.20
CA LEU A 387 34.02 -23.71 -1.87
C LEU A 387 35.37 -23.19 -2.40
N THR A 388 35.40 -21.91 -2.81
CA THR A 388 36.60 -21.18 -3.23
C THR A 388 36.52 -19.74 -2.70
N SER A 389 37.43 -18.86 -3.13
CA SER A 389 37.31 -17.41 -2.94
C SER A 389 36.14 -16.78 -3.71
N SER A 390 35.63 -17.46 -4.74
CA SER A 390 34.58 -16.96 -5.64
C SER A 390 33.28 -17.78 -5.61
N ASN A 391 33.32 -19.03 -5.13
CA ASN A 391 32.18 -19.96 -5.16
C ASN A 391 31.61 -20.20 -3.76
N MET A 392 30.29 -20.16 -3.60
CA MET A 392 29.60 -20.42 -2.33
C MET A 392 28.27 -21.14 -2.54
N LEU A 393 28.06 -22.22 -1.79
CA LEU A 393 26.76 -22.89 -1.67
C LEU A 393 26.05 -22.38 -0.42
N LYS A 394 24.73 -22.16 -0.51
CA LYS A 394 23.86 -21.78 0.60
C LYS A 394 22.64 -22.69 0.62
N VAL A 395 22.30 -23.22 1.79
CA VAL A 395 21.01 -23.85 2.07
C VAL A 395 20.28 -22.98 3.08
N VAL A 396 19.00 -22.70 2.85
CA VAL A 396 18.11 -21.99 3.78
C VAL A 396 16.91 -22.87 4.06
N PHE A 397 16.56 -23.05 5.32
CA PHE A 397 15.25 -23.51 5.75
C PHE A 397 14.46 -22.29 6.23
N THR A 398 13.24 -22.15 5.73
CA THR A 398 12.32 -21.06 6.06
C THR A 398 11.04 -21.66 6.64
N SER A 399 10.57 -21.14 7.77
CA SER A 399 9.25 -21.44 8.32
C SER A 399 8.64 -20.15 8.85
N GLU A 400 7.64 -19.63 8.13
CA GLU A 400 7.05 -18.32 8.39
C GLU A 400 5.58 -18.26 8.00
N ASN A 401 4.87 -17.27 8.55
CA ASN A 401 3.51 -16.92 8.17
C ASN A 401 3.54 -15.60 7.38
N HIS A 402 2.79 -15.57 6.28
CA HIS A 402 2.63 -14.39 5.43
C HIS A 402 1.27 -13.75 5.67
N GLN A 403 1.24 -12.42 5.81
CA GLN A 403 0.00 -11.65 5.97
C GLN A 403 -0.04 -10.43 5.06
N ASN A 404 -1.25 -10.11 4.59
CA ASN A 404 -1.56 -8.91 3.86
C ASN A 404 -1.27 -7.64 4.70
N LEU A 405 -0.85 -6.58 4.02
CA LEU A 405 -0.69 -5.26 4.59
C LEU A 405 -1.50 -4.25 3.78
N PHE A 406 -2.10 -3.28 4.46
CA PHE A 406 -2.92 -2.24 3.84
C PHE A 406 -2.16 -0.92 3.74
N LYS A 407 -2.59 -0.04 2.83
CA LYS A 407 -2.12 1.35 2.84
C LYS A 407 -2.64 2.04 4.10
N TRP A 408 -1.83 2.87 4.75
CA TRP A 408 -2.23 3.68 5.91
C TRP A 408 -1.90 5.17 5.78
N THR A 409 -1.13 5.59 4.77
CA THR A 409 -0.89 7.01 4.51
C THR A 409 -0.63 7.30 3.05
N ASP A 410 -1.09 8.47 2.63
CA ASP A 410 -0.86 9.08 1.33
C ASP A 410 0.21 10.19 1.36
N TRP A 411 0.71 10.59 2.54
CA TRP A 411 1.58 11.75 2.73
C TRP A 411 2.86 11.71 1.87
N SER A 412 3.24 12.88 1.34
CA SER A 412 4.54 13.18 0.73
C SER A 412 4.86 14.68 0.84
N VAL A 413 6.08 15.09 0.50
CA VAL A 413 6.53 16.51 0.50
C VAL A 413 5.96 17.25 -0.71
N PHE A 414 6.12 16.71 -1.93
CA PHE A 414 5.44 17.24 -3.11
C PHE A 414 4.01 16.69 -3.22
N ASN A 415 3.29 16.62 -2.10
CA ASN A 415 1.87 16.34 -2.07
C ASN A 415 1.11 17.60 -2.55
N ARG A 416 0.97 17.74 -3.88
CA ARG A 416 0.47 18.93 -4.58
C ARG A 416 -1.04 19.19 -4.40
N TYR A 417 -1.60 19.01 -3.22
CA TYR A 417 -3.00 19.36 -2.93
C TYR A 417 -3.19 20.84 -2.55
N ASN A 418 -2.15 21.52 -2.03
CA ASN A 418 -2.28 22.86 -1.41
C ASN A 418 -1.33 23.96 -1.92
N TYR A 419 -0.73 23.82 -3.12
CA TYR A 419 0.10 24.90 -3.69
C TYR A 419 -0.22 25.16 -5.17
N ASN A 420 -0.82 26.32 -5.45
CA ASN A 420 -0.98 26.82 -6.80
C ASN A 420 0.38 27.35 -7.31
N TRP A 421 1.16 26.45 -7.93
CA TRP A 421 2.47 26.75 -8.51
C TRP A 421 2.46 27.77 -9.66
N ASN A 422 1.29 28.13 -10.20
CA ASN A 422 1.19 29.22 -11.20
C ASN A 422 1.56 30.59 -10.59
N SER A 423 1.47 30.74 -9.27
CA SER A 423 1.80 31.99 -8.56
C SER A 423 3.30 32.24 -8.32
N LEU A 424 4.15 31.22 -8.49
CA LEU A 424 5.60 31.32 -8.18
C LEU A 424 6.49 31.54 -9.40
N PHE A 425 5.98 31.30 -10.61
CA PHE A 425 6.76 31.38 -11.86
C PHE A 425 5.92 31.91 -13.03
N ASP A 426 5.56 33.20 -12.97
CA ASP A 426 4.85 33.91 -14.05
C ASP A 426 5.70 33.97 -15.35
N ASP A 427 7.03 33.93 -15.21
CA ASP A 427 8.00 33.87 -16.33
C ASP A 427 8.41 32.44 -16.71
N GLY A 428 7.49 31.69 -17.34
CA GLY A 428 7.76 30.74 -18.44
C GLY A 428 8.81 29.61 -18.31
N PHE A 429 9.44 29.40 -17.15
CA PHE A 429 10.59 28.49 -16.98
C PHE A 429 10.38 27.50 -15.82
N ASN A 430 9.52 26.51 -16.05
CA ASN A 430 9.25 25.45 -15.10
C ASN A 430 10.30 24.31 -15.23
N TRP A 431 11.27 24.26 -14.31
CA TRP A 431 12.38 23.28 -14.32
C TRP A 431 11.91 21.81 -14.24
N LEU A 432 10.66 21.58 -13.88
CA LEU A 432 10.06 20.25 -13.77
C LEU A 432 9.31 19.78 -15.04
N ASN A 433 9.24 20.60 -16.10
CA ASN A 433 8.52 20.32 -17.35
C ASN A 433 9.41 19.84 -18.52
N LEU A 434 10.52 19.15 -18.23
CA LEU A 434 11.43 18.62 -19.27
C LEU A 434 10.83 17.52 -20.17
N PHE A 435 9.59 17.09 -19.92
CA PHE A 435 8.99 15.86 -20.48
C PHE A 435 7.54 16.02 -20.94
N TYR A 436 7.19 17.18 -21.50
CA TYR A 436 5.89 17.40 -22.14
C TYR A 436 5.89 16.77 -23.54
N ASP A 437 5.17 15.66 -23.73
CA ASP A 437 4.89 15.14 -25.08
C ASP A 437 3.77 15.98 -25.71
N ARG A 438 3.96 16.39 -26.97
CA ARG A 438 3.08 17.35 -27.67
C ARG A 438 2.79 16.88 -29.10
N ASP A 439 1.96 15.83 -29.21
CA ASP A 439 1.04 15.45 -30.32
C ASP A 439 0.40 14.08 -29.95
N THR A 440 -0.88 13.75 -30.21
CA THR A 440 -2.03 14.49 -30.78
C THR A 440 -3.37 13.89 -30.27
N GLU A 441 -4.44 14.70 -30.33
CA GLU A 441 -5.88 14.35 -30.41
C GLU A 441 -6.57 13.46 -29.35
N ASP A 442 -5.90 12.61 -28.57
CA ASP A 442 -6.56 11.86 -27.48
C ASP A 442 -6.63 12.68 -26.17
N HIS A 443 -7.83 12.79 -25.60
CA HIS A 443 -8.12 13.60 -24.40
C HIS A 443 -7.68 12.94 -23.07
N GLN A 444 -6.53 12.26 -23.07
CA GLN A 444 -5.92 11.63 -21.90
C GLN A 444 -4.67 12.44 -21.51
N PRO A 445 -4.73 13.30 -20.46
CA PRO A 445 -3.56 14.08 -20.04
C PRO A 445 -2.44 13.15 -19.54
N GLY A 446 -1.27 13.23 -20.16
CA GLY A 446 -0.17 12.31 -19.91
C GLY A 446 0.36 12.35 -18.47
N VAL A 447 0.33 11.19 -17.80
CA VAL A 447 1.13 10.61 -16.69
C VAL A 447 1.48 11.47 -15.45
N TRP A 448 1.58 12.80 -15.52
CA TRP A 448 1.99 13.69 -14.40
C TRP A 448 1.05 14.89 -14.17
N GLY A 449 -0.14 14.88 -14.78
CA GLY A 449 -1.13 15.96 -14.70
C GLY A 449 -2.25 15.80 -13.64
N VAL A 450 -2.47 14.61 -13.09
CA VAL A 450 -3.55 14.35 -12.11
C VAL A 450 -2.97 13.76 -10.82
N VAL A 451 -3.18 14.45 -9.70
CA VAL A 451 -2.76 13.97 -8.37
C VAL A 451 -3.72 12.86 -7.93
N HIS A 452 -3.27 11.61 -8.04
CA HIS A 452 -3.95 10.47 -7.47
C HIS A 452 -3.44 10.19 -6.04
N PRO A 453 -4.30 9.75 -5.10
CA PRO A 453 -3.82 9.12 -3.87
C PRO A 453 -2.93 7.92 -4.22
N LYS A 454 -1.99 7.58 -3.34
CA LYS A 454 -1.08 6.45 -3.55
C LYS A 454 -1.89 5.19 -3.78
N PRO A 455 -1.49 4.33 -4.74
CA PRO A 455 -2.19 3.07 -4.99
C PRO A 455 -2.22 2.24 -3.71
N SER A 456 -3.37 1.58 -3.48
CA SER A 456 -3.52 0.58 -2.44
C SER A 456 -2.48 -0.52 -2.61
N ASN A 457 -2.17 -1.22 -1.52
CA ASN A 457 -1.14 -2.24 -1.54
C ASN A 457 -1.66 -3.51 -2.23
N ARG A 458 -0.92 -4.07 -3.21
CA ARG A 458 -1.32 -5.34 -3.85
C ARG A 458 -1.43 -6.43 -2.78
N ARG A 459 -2.48 -7.24 -2.88
CA ARG A 459 -2.66 -8.40 -2.00
C ARG A 459 -1.71 -9.53 -2.35
N ILE A 460 -1.40 -10.31 -1.33
CA ILE A 460 -0.59 -11.52 -1.39
C ILE A 460 -1.45 -12.73 -1.02
N ASP A 461 -1.00 -13.92 -1.40
CA ASP A 461 -1.63 -15.15 -0.90
C ASP A 461 -1.12 -15.37 0.53
N ALA A 462 -1.98 -15.12 1.50
CA ALA A 462 -1.68 -15.25 2.92
C ALA A 462 -1.60 -16.73 3.35
N GLY A 463 -0.90 -17.00 4.45
CA GLY A 463 -0.80 -18.35 5.03
C GLY A 463 0.63 -18.78 5.36
N GLN A 464 0.76 -20.03 5.80
CA GLN A 464 2.02 -20.60 6.25
C GLN A 464 2.91 -21.05 5.08
N LEU A 465 4.12 -20.51 5.05
CA LEU A 465 5.22 -20.96 4.20
C LEU A 465 6.19 -21.83 5.00
N GLN A 466 6.44 -23.05 4.51
CA GLN A 466 7.61 -23.84 4.88
C GLN A 466 8.38 -24.17 3.61
N SER A 467 9.65 -23.78 3.50
CA SER A 467 10.46 -24.04 2.30
C SER A 467 11.93 -24.33 2.60
N ILE A 468 12.57 -25.03 1.67
CA ILE A 468 14.01 -25.20 1.60
C ILE A 468 14.51 -24.54 0.32
N THR A 469 15.46 -23.61 0.44
CA THR A 469 16.16 -23.00 -0.70
C THR A 469 17.59 -23.51 -0.78
N LEU A 470 17.99 -24.08 -1.91
CA LEU A 470 19.38 -24.32 -2.27
C LEU A 470 19.83 -23.23 -3.26
N SER A 471 20.90 -22.51 -2.95
CA SER A 471 21.49 -21.49 -3.81
C SER A 471 22.98 -21.75 -4.06
N TYR A 472 23.42 -21.57 -5.30
CA TYR A 472 24.83 -21.46 -5.69
C TYR A 472 25.14 -20.02 -6.10
N HIS A 473 26.22 -19.48 -5.55
CA HIS A 473 26.72 -18.14 -5.84
C HIS A 473 28.14 -18.23 -6.42
N PHE A 474 28.39 -17.43 -7.46
CA PHE A 474 29.70 -17.24 -8.08
C PHE A 474 29.97 -15.73 -8.19
N ASP A 475 31.11 -15.25 -7.69
CA ASP A 475 31.53 -13.86 -7.87
C ASP A 475 33.05 -13.79 -8.04
N ASN A 476 33.51 -13.52 -9.27
CA ASN A 476 34.93 -13.27 -9.57
C ASN A 476 35.17 -11.87 -10.16
N ARG A 477 34.26 -10.91 -9.90
CA ARG A 477 34.41 -9.52 -10.33
C ARG A 477 35.66 -8.86 -9.78
N ASP A 478 36.22 -7.95 -10.57
CA ASP A 478 37.33 -7.06 -10.22
C ASP A 478 37.00 -6.18 -9.00
N TYR A 479 35.83 -5.53 -9.02
CA TYR A 479 35.26 -4.77 -7.91
C TYR A 479 33.95 -5.41 -7.47
N LYS A 480 33.89 -5.75 -6.19
CA LYS A 480 32.74 -6.39 -5.54
C LYS A 480 32.07 -5.40 -4.60
N SER A 481 30.75 -5.35 -4.63
CA SER A 481 29.93 -4.67 -3.63
C SER A 481 28.76 -5.57 -3.21
N SER A 482 28.21 -5.28 -2.03
CA SER A 482 27.06 -6.00 -1.47
C SER A 482 26.15 -5.05 -0.70
N ARG A 483 24.84 -5.29 -0.74
CA ARG A 483 23.84 -4.60 0.09
C ARG A 483 23.41 -5.55 1.20
N VAL A 484 23.25 -5.04 2.42
CA VAL A 484 22.71 -5.81 3.55
C VAL A 484 21.20 -5.59 3.65
N ARG A 485 20.43 -6.68 3.66
CA ARG A 485 18.97 -6.69 3.88
C ARG A 485 18.64 -7.83 4.85
N PHE A 486 17.85 -7.55 5.89
CA PHE A 486 17.58 -8.50 7.00
C PHE A 486 18.84 -9.19 7.57
N PHE A 487 19.92 -8.41 7.74
CA PHE A 487 21.27 -8.83 8.15
C PHE A 487 21.98 -9.85 7.22
N GLN A 488 21.39 -10.20 6.08
CA GLN A 488 22.02 -11.00 5.04
C GLN A 488 22.63 -10.08 3.97
N SER A 489 23.90 -10.29 3.63
CA SER A 489 24.57 -9.63 2.52
C SER A 489 24.18 -10.28 1.20
N VAL A 490 23.79 -9.48 0.22
CA VAL A 490 23.50 -9.87 -1.16
C VAL A 490 24.44 -9.10 -2.08
N ALA A 491 25.13 -9.80 -2.99
CA ALA A 491 26.03 -9.18 -3.94
C ALA A 491 25.25 -8.24 -4.89
N VAL A 492 25.73 -7.01 -5.07
CA VAL A 492 25.13 -6.02 -5.98
C VAL A 492 26.18 -5.49 -6.97
N PRO A 493 25.78 -5.03 -8.16
CA PRO A 493 26.64 -4.29 -9.08
C PRO A 493 27.40 -3.15 -8.38
N HIS A 494 28.68 -2.97 -8.71
CA HIS A 494 29.45 -1.78 -8.34
C HIS A 494 29.78 -1.00 -9.62
N TYR A 495 29.88 0.33 -9.54
CA TYR A 495 30.12 1.18 -10.72
C TYR A 495 31.55 1.09 -11.23
N LEU A 496 32.51 0.80 -10.34
CA LEU A 496 33.88 0.50 -10.76
C LEU A 496 34.00 -0.88 -11.43
N THR A 497 33.06 -1.81 -11.20
CA THR A 497 33.11 -3.15 -11.82
C THR A 497 33.25 -3.02 -13.33
N SER A 498 34.32 -3.60 -13.87
CA SER A 498 34.66 -3.49 -15.28
C SER A 498 34.97 -4.85 -15.91
N GLU A 499 35.38 -5.83 -15.13
CA GLU A 499 35.63 -7.20 -15.58
C GLU A 499 35.15 -8.28 -14.59
N GLY A 500 34.71 -9.42 -15.13
CA GLY A 500 34.41 -10.64 -14.39
C GLY A 500 32.94 -11.04 -14.46
N TRP A 501 32.52 -11.86 -13.52
CA TRP A 501 31.21 -12.51 -13.50
C TRP A 501 30.60 -12.48 -12.09
N LEU A 502 29.29 -12.27 -12.05
CA LEU A 502 28.43 -12.51 -10.89
C LEU A 502 27.35 -13.50 -11.33
N GLY A 503 27.18 -14.59 -10.60
CA GLY A 503 26.17 -15.62 -10.86
C GLY A 503 25.45 -16.01 -9.59
N HIS A 504 24.13 -16.16 -9.67
CA HIS A 504 23.27 -16.72 -8.64
C HIS A 504 22.31 -17.71 -9.28
N CYS A 505 22.30 -18.95 -8.81
CA CYS A 505 21.32 -19.97 -9.19
C CYS A 505 20.65 -20.46 -7.92
N SER A 506 19.32 -20.60 -7.90
CA SER A 506 18.60 -21.11 -6.73
C SER A 506 17.39 -21.96 -7.10
N ILE A 507 17.11 -22.94 -6.24
CA ILE A 507 15.91 -23.77 -6.25
C ILE A 507 15.26 -23.64 -4.87
N GLU A 508 14.03 -23.15 -4.80
CA GLU A 508 13.21 -23.13 -3.58
C GLU A 508 12.08 -24.15 -3.72
N GLN A 509 12.02 -25.11 -2.79
CA GLN A 509 10.99 -26.14 -2.73
C GLN A 509 10.18 -25.98 -1.45
N THR A 510 8.86 -25.88 -1.55
CA THR A 510 7.98 -25.89 -0.38
C THR A 510 7.89 -27.29 0.24
N GLY A 511 7.89 -27.35 1.57
CA GLY A 511 7.89 -28.58 2.36
C GLY A 511 6.50 -29.11 2.74
N PHE A 512 6.48 -30.34 3.26
CA PHE A 512 5.24 -31.00 3.73
C PHE A 512 4.67 -30.28 4.95
N GLY A 513 3.58 -29.54 4.76
CA GLY A 513 2.96 -28.69 5.79
C GLY A 513 2.85 -27.22 5.38
N SER A 514 3.50 -26.81 4.27
CA SER A 514 3.28 -25.49 3.68
C SER A 514 1.87 -25.40 3.08
N GLU A 515 1.15 -24.33 3.40
CA GLU A 515 -0.13 -23.96 2.78
C GLU A 515 0.14 -23.36 1.40
N LEU A 516 1.14 -22.47 1.33
CA LEU A 516 1.70 -21.95 0.09
C LEU A 516 2.57 -23.03 -0.54
N ARG A 517 2.15 -23.60 -1.68
CA ARG A 517 2.85 -24.71 -2.36
C ARG A 517 3.39 -24.26 -3.71
N PHE A 518 4.71 -24.40 -3.91
CA PHE A 518 5.37 -24.10 -5.17
C PHE A 518 6.77 -24.74 -5.26
N SER A 519 7.35 -24.69 -6.46
CA SER A 519 8.74 -25.06 -6.75
C SER A 519 9.36 -23.96 -7.62
N LEU A 520 10.18 -23.09 -7.05
CA LEU A 520 10.72 -21.92 -7.76
C LEU A 520 12.17 -22.16 -8.18
N PHE A 521 12.42 -22.09 -9.49
CA PHE A 521 13.77 -22.10 -10.06
C PHE A 521 14.14 -20.68 -10.50
N HIS A 522 15.35 -20.23 -10.18
CA HIS A 522 15.81 -18.91 -10.54
C HIS A 522 17.30 -18.91 -10.89
N LEU A 523 17.67 -18.18 -11.95
CA LEU A 523 19.04 -17.98 -12.41
C LEU A 523 19.25 -16.50 -12.74
N GLU A 524 20.33 -15.93 -12.24
CA GLU A 524 20.88 -14.63 -12.64
C GLU A 524 22.36 -14.79 -12.97
N VAL A 525 22.78 -14.24 -14.11
CA VAL A 525 24.18 -14.16 -14.54
C VAL A 525 24.44 -12.77 -15.07
N VAL A 526 25.48 -12.12 -14.54
CA VAL A 526 25.99 -10.82 -15.00
C VAL A 526 27.44 -11.00 -15.42
N HIS A 527 27.79 -10.59 -16.63
CA HIS A 527 29.15 -10.55 -17.14
C HIS A 527 29.58 -9.11 -17.41
N TYR A 528 30.76 -8.74 -16.92
CA TYR A 528 31.42 -7.48 -17.20
C TYR A 528 32.66 -7.75 -18.06
N ARG A 529 32.80 -6.99 -19.14
CA ARG A 529 33.94 -7.07 -20.05
C ARG A 529 34.60 -5.72 -20.21
N LEU A 530 35.85 -5.64 -19.78
CA LEU A 530 36.69 -4.46 -19.96
C LEU A 530 37.03 -4.29 -21.44
N LEU A 531 36.89 -3.06 -21.94
CA LEU A 531 37.32 -2.66 -23.29
C LEU A 531 38.47 -1.64 -23.23
N SER A 532 38.43 -0.74 -22.24
CA SER A 532 39.56 0.11 -21.84
C SER A 532 39.38 0.54 -20.38
N ASP A 533 40.40 1.15 -19.79
CA ASP A 533 40.37 1.91 -18.52
C ASP A 533 39.07 2.71 -18.23
N ARG A 534 38.40 3.21 -19.27
CA ARG A 534 37.17 4.01 -19.22
C ARG A 534 35.97 3.37 -19.94
N ARG A 535 36.10 2.16 -20.50
CA ARG A 535 35.03 1.52 -21.29
C ARG A 535 34.78 0.09 -20.84
N ASN A 536 33.52 -0.25 -20.55
CA ASN A 536 33.11 -1.63 -20.33
C ASN A 536 31.79 -1.97 -21.03
N LEU A 537 31.59 -3.25 -21.27
CA LEU A 537 30.29 -3.84 -21.57
C LEU A 537 29.79 -4.61 -20.35
N LYS A 538 28.49 -4.52 -20.08
CA LYS A 538 27.79 -5.32 -19.09
C LYS A 538 26.67 -6.09 -19.78
N PHE A 539 26.66 -7.40 -19.59
CA PHE A 539 25.60 -8.30 -20.03
C PHE A 539 24.90 -8.85 -18.78
N ARG A 540 23.58 -8.89 -18.78
CA ARG A 540 22.78 -9.50 -17.71
C ARG A 540 21.76 -10.44 -18.32
N LEU A 541 21.67 -11.65 -17.79
CA LEU A 541 20.59 -12.59 -18.03
C LEU A 541 19.94 -12.91 -16.68
N GLN A 542 18.64 -12.77 -16.58
CA GLN A 542 17.85 -13.41 -15.54
C GLN A 542 16.81 -14.32 -16.17
N THR A 543 16.54 -15.46 -15.54
CA THR A 543 15.37 -16.27 -15.82
C THR A 543 14.85 -16.89 -14.53
N GLY A 544 13.58 -17.28 -14.53
CA GLY A 544 13.01 -18.10 -13.49
C GLY A 544 11.74 -18.76 -13.98
N PHE A 545 11.36 -19.87 -13.37
CA PHE A 545 10.18 -20.64 -13.74
C PHE A 545 9.62 -21.39 -12.53
N SER A 546 8.33 -21.70 -12.56
CA SER A 546 7.69 -22.58 -11.60
C SER A 546 6.72 -23.54 -12.29
N PRO A 547 6.92 -24.87 -12.19
CA PRO A 547 6.02 -25.84 -12.80
C PRO A 547 4.72 -26.07 -12.00
N GLN A 548 4.58 -25.49 -10.81
CA GLN A 548 3.40 -25.64 -9.93
C GLN A 548 2.64 -24.32 -9.74
N GLY A 549 2.98 -23.31 -10.52
CA GLY A 549 2.58 -21.92 -10.30
C GLY A 549 3.30 -21.25 -9.12
N LEU A 550 2.99 -19.98 -8.86
CA LEU A 550 3.58 -19.22 -7.76
C LEU A 550 2.53 -18.42 -6.99
N PRO A 551 2.62 -18.33 -5.65
CA PRO A 551 1.82 -17.36 -4.92
C PRO A 551 2.24 -15.94 -5.32
N ARG A 552 1.33 -14.97 -5.24
CA ARG A 552 1.50 -13.58 -5.75
C ARG A 552 2.81 -12.93 -5.33
N GLN A 553 3.19 -13.06 -4.06
CA GLN A 553 4.43 -12.54 -3.48
C GLN A 553 5.72 -13.19 -4.03
N LYS A 554 5.61 -14.24 -4.84
CA LYS A 554 6.71 -14.93 -5.53
C LYS A 554 6.63 -14.80 -7.06
N LEU A 555 5.53 -14.29 -7.63
CA LEU A 555 5.41 -14.02 -9.08
C LEU A 555 6.57 -13.14 -9.56
N PHE A 556 6.88 -13.22 -10.85
CA PHE A 556 7.87 -12.39 -11.51
C PHE A 556 7.23 -11.18 -12.17
N TYR A 557 7.93 -10.05 -12.08
CA TYR A 557 7.54 -8.81 -12.73
C TYR A 557 8.68 -8.22 -13.52
N LEU A 558 8.37 -7.68 -14.69
CA LEU A 558 9.27 -6.90 -15.54
C LEU A 558 8.56 -5.62 -16.02
N GLY A 559 9.36 -4.65 -16.46
CA GLY A 559 8.91 -3.30 -16.82
C GLY A 559 9.44 -2.28 -15.81
N GLY A 560 10.00 -1.19 -16.31
CA GLY A 560 10.60 -0.12 -15.54
C GLY A 560 12.02 -0.41 -15.03
N LEU A 561 12.34 0.17 -13.88
CA LEU A 561 13.70 0.24 -13.31
C LEU A 561 14.41 -1.11 -13.21
N ASN A 562 15.68 -1.14 -13.65
CA ASN A 562 16.56 -2.32 -13.65
C ASN A 562 15.98 -3.61 -14.28
N THR A 563 14.90 -3.50 -15.08
CA THR A 563 14.32 -4.62 -15.83
C THR A 563 14.28 -4.28 -17.33
N ILE A 564 13.13 -3.86 -17.86
CA ILE A 564 12.97 -3.41 -19.24
C ILE A 564 12.59 -1.92 -19.19
N ARG A 565 13.60 -1.05 -19.28
CA ARG A 565 13.39 0.41 -19.21
C ARG A 565 12.58 0.88 -20.41
N GLY A 566 11.73 1.88 -20.24
CA GLY A 566 10.82 2.35 -21.30
C GLY A 566 9.41 1.78 -21.20
N TYR A 567 9.21 0.70 -20.46
CA TYR A 567 7.89 0.21 -20.07
C TYR A 567 7.60 0.65 -18.64
N GLU A 568 6.32 0.73 -18.27
CA GLU A 568 5.90 1.09 -16.92
C GLU A 568 6.33 0.05 -15.89
N PHE A 569 6.31 0.44 -14.61
CA PHE A 569 6.74 -0.46 -13.55
C PHE A 569 5.75 -1.62 -13.38
N LYS A 570 6.24 -2.87 -13.44
CA LYS A 570 5.43 -4.10 -13.36
C LYS A 570 4.41 -4.29 -14.52
N THR A 571 4.66 -3.74 -15.72
CA THR A 571 3.81 -3.98 -16.91
C THR A 571 3.64 -5.47 -17.24
N PHE A 572 4.69 -6.27 -17.05
CA PHE A 572 4.68 -7.70 -17.36
C PHE A 572 4.71 -8.51 -16.06
N GLU A 573 3.83 -9.49 -15.92
CA GLU A 573 3.61 -10.29 -14.71
C GLU A 573 3.44 -11.76 -15.07
N GLY A 574 3.99 -12.67 -14.27
CA GLY A 574 3.78 -14.11 -14.47
C GLY A 574 4.63 -15.02 -13.59
N GLU A 575 4.44 -16.33 -13.76
CA GLU A 575 5.12 -17.38 -13.00
C GLU A 575 6.49 -17.75 -13.56
N ASN A 576 6.72 -17.38 -14.83
CA ASN A 576 7.93 -17.60 -15.59
C ASN A 576 8.46 -16.25 -16.09
N LYS A 577 9.78 -16.10 -16.17
CA LYS A 577 10.41 -14.92 -16.78
C LYS A 577 11.68 -15.22 -17.56
N VAL A 578 11.95 -14.34 -18.52
CA VAL A 578 13.28 -14.13 -19.08
C VAL A 578 13.54 -12.63 -19.21
N LEU A 579 14.73 -12.20 -18.82
CA LEU A 579 15.18 -10.82 -18.92
C LEU A 579 16.64 -10.81 -19.38
N PHE A 580 16.94 -9.96 -20.34
CA PHE A 580 18.26 -9.77 -20.91
C PHE A 580 18.56 -8.27 -21.03
N ASN A 581 19.71 -7.83 -20.54
CA ASN A 581 20.19 -6.46 -20.68
C ASN A 581 21.60 -6.44 -21.28
N ILE A 582 21.85 -5.53 -22.21
CA ILE A 582 23.19 -5.14 -22.66
C ILE A 582 23.36 -3.65 -22.32
N GLU A 583 24.47 -3.30 -21.68
CA GLU A 583 24.85 -1.91 -21.41
C GLU A 583 26.30 -1.68 -21.87
N PHE A 584 26.53 -0.65 -22.69
CA PHE A 584 27.85 -0.11 -22.96
C PHE A 584 28.06 1.14 -22.11
N ASN A 585 29.11 1.15 -21.30
CA ASN A 585 29.41 2.24 -20.36
C ASN A 585 30.75 2.91 -20.71
N GLN A 586 30.73 4.24 -20.79
CA GLN A 586 31.88 5.13 -20.95
C GLN A 586 32.00 6.02 -19.70
N LYS A 587 33.15 5.92 -19.04
CA LYS A 587 33.50 6.69 -17.84
C LYS A 587 34.23 8.00 -18.21
N TYR A 588 33.99 9.06 -17.45
CA TYR A 588 34.55 10.40 -17.56
C TYR A 588 34.88 10.98 -16.18
N GLY A 589 35.65 12.06 -16.13
CA GLY A 589 36.25 12.59 -14.90
C GLY A 589 37.62 11.98 -14.62
N ALA A 590 38.39 12.60 -13.72
CA ALA A 590 39.69 12.07 -13.27
C ALA A 590 39.52 10.87 -12.32
N ASP A 591 38.42 10.88 -11.58
CA ASP A 591 37.94 9.92 -10.59
C ASP A 591 36.92 8.91 -11.15
N GLN A 592 36.60 8.99 -12.44
CA GLN A 592 35.56 8.20 -13.11
C GLN A 592 34.13 8.44 -12.58
N SER A 593 33.86 9.59 -11.94
CA SER A 593 32.57 9.95 -11.32
C SER A 593 31.39 10.13 -12.28
N ILE A 594 31.61 10.24 -13.59
CA ILE A 594 30.53 10.36 -14.59
C ILE A 594 30.57 9.15 -15.51
N VAL A 595 29.44 8.46 -15.63
CA VAL A 595 29.28 7.30 -16.52
C VAL A 595 28.12 7.53 -17.47
N ALA A 596 28.41 7.75 -18.75
CA ALA A 596 27.39 7.77 -19.80
C ALA A 596 27.37 6.44 -20.53
N GLY A 597 26.21 6.01 -21.00
CA GLY A 597 26.07 4.73 -21.68
C GLY A 597 24.86 4.62 -22.57
N VAL A 598 24.86 3.57 -23.38
CA VAL A 598 23.70 3.13 -24.18
C VAL A 598 23.34 1.70 -23.76
N PHE A 599 22.05 1.39 -23.80
CA PHE A 599 21.55 0.09 -23.37
C PHE A 599 20.48 -0.46 -24.31
N PHE A 600 20.36 -1.78 -24.30
CA PHE A 600 19.28 -2.53 -24.91
C PHE A 600 18.73 -3.51 -23.88
N ASP A 601 17.42 -3.47 -23.66
CA ASP A 601 16.72 -4.37 -22.75
C ASP A 601 15.74 -5.24 -23.55
N ALA A 602 15.63 -6.51 -23.18
CA ALA A 602 14.68 -7.46 -23.76
C ALA A 602 14.16 -8.41 -22.68
N GLY A 603 12.86 -8.76 -22.69
CA GLY A 603 12.34 -9.75 -21.76
C GLY A 603 10.83 -9.97 -21.86
N GLN A 604 10.34 -10.93 -21.09
CA GLN A 604 8.92 -11.15 -20.86
C GLN A 604 8.71 -11.90 -19.53
N ALA A 605 7.58 -11.65 -18.89
CA ALA A 605 7.04 -12.47 -17.80
C ALA A 605 5.68 -13.01 -18.23
N TRP A 606 5.40 -14.29 -17.95
CA TRP A 606 4.18 -14.96 -18.41
C TRP A 606 3.75 -16.09 -17.45
N TYR A 607 2.46 -16.40 -17.45
CA TYR A 607 1.86 -17.48 -16.67
C TYR A 607 2.05 -18.85 -17.35
N SER A 608 2.04 -19.94 -16.59
CA SER A 608 2.43 -21.27 -17.10
C SER A 608 1.40 -21.92 -18.04
N ASP A 609 0.21 -21.34 -18.16
CA ASP A 609 -0.81 -21.66 -19.17
C ASP A 609 -0.52 -21.04 -20.55
N GLN A 610 0.43 -20.10 -20.62
CA GLN A 610 0.83 -19.39 -21.83
C GLN A 610 2.15 -19.91 -22.40
N TYR A 611 2.26 -19.91 -23.74
CA TYR A 611 3.50 -20.22 -24.46
C TYR A 611 4.16 -18.94 -24.96
N LEU A 612 5.33 -18.60 -24.41
CA LEU A 612 6.13 -17.47 -24.90
C LEU A 612 6.64 -17.71 -26.33
N ARG A 613 6.31 -16.81 -27.26
CA ARG A 613 6.98 -16.70 -28.56
C ARG A 613 8.09 -15.65 -28.48
N ILE A 614 9.21 -15.88 -29.17
CA ILE A 614 10.33 -14.92 -29.22
C ILE A 614 9.88 -13.55 -29.77
N SER A 615 8.88 -13.52 -30.66
CA SER A 615 8.27 -12.31 -31.21
C SER A 615 7.47 -11.48 -30.19
N GLU A 616 7.14 -12.03 -29.02
CA GLU A 616 6.36 -11.39 -27.96
C GLU A 616 7.25 -10.79 -26.86
N LEU A 617 8.58 -10.90 -27.00
CA LEU A 617 9.53 -10.24 -26.10
C LEU A 617 9.35 -8.72 -26.16
N ALA A 618 9.10 -8.11 -25.01
CA ALA A 618 9.19 -6.67 -24.82
C ALA A 618 10.66 -6.26 -24.99
N THR A 619 10.89 -5.23 -25.80
CA THR A 619 12.23 -4.74 -26.14
C THR A 619 12.29 -3.22 -26.09
N SER A 620 13.43 -2.67 -25.69
CA SER A 620 13.70 -1.24 -25.68
C SER A 620 15.17 -0.93 -25.93
N ILE A 621 15.44 0.29 -26.38
CA ILE A 621 16.77 0.86 -26.49
C ILE A 621 16.80 2.20 -25.77
N GLY A 622 17.94 2.57 -25.18
CA GLY A 622 18.05 3.86 -24.51
C GLY A 622 19.47 4.31 -24.27
N LEU A 623 19.56 5.48 -23.65
CA LEU A 623 20.78 6.13 -23.22
C LEU A 623 20.64 6.57 -21.76
N GLY A 624 21.75 6.68 -21.04
CA GLY A 624 21.73 7.14 -19.66
C GLY A 624 23.05 7.76 -19.23
N VAL A 625 22.96 8.62 -18.21
CA VAL A 625 24.10 9.27 -17.55
C VAL A 625 23.94 9.08 -16.05
N SER A 626 24.98 8.57 -15.39
CA SER A 626 25.08 8.46 -13.94
C SER A 626 26.20 9.36 -13.42
N LEU A 627 25.92 10.13 -12.38
CA LEU A 627 26.86 10.93 -11.61
C LEU A 627 27.02 10.30 -10.22
N PHE A 628 28.26 10.02 -9.84
CA PHE A 628 28.65 9.44 -8.56
C PHE A 628 29.21 10.55 -7.65
N LEU A 629 28.52 10.86 -6.55
CA LEU A 629 28.81 12.03 -5.71
C LEU A 629 29.78 11.76 -4.55
N SER A 630 30.03 10.49 -4.22
CA SER A 630 30.84 10.09 -3.06
C SER A 630 31.70 8.88 -3.39
N VAL A 631 32.59 9.06 -4.37
CA VAL A 631 33.46 8.03 -4.98
C VAL A 631 34.26 7.22 -3.94
N ASP A 632 34.64 7.85 -2.82
CA ASP A 632 35.45 7.27 -1.73
C ASP A 632 34.67 6.39 -0.73
N GLN A 633 33.35 6.24 -0.85
CA GLN A 633 32.53 5.40 0.04
C GLN A 633 32.29 4.00 -0.54
N GLU A 634 32.15 2.97 0.32
CA GLU A 634 31.83 1.59 -0.10
C GLU A 634 30.53 1.47 -0.91
N GLN A 635 29.61 2.44 -0.75
CA GLN A 635 28.46 2.65 -1.61
C GLN A 635 28.30 4.16 -1.88
N PRO A 636 28.62 4.65 -3.10
CA PRO A 636 28.47 6.06 -3.42
C PRO A 636 27.01 6.45 -3.67
N SER A 637 26.64 7.66 -3.26
CA SER A 637 25.46 8.36 -3.76
C SER A 637 25.50 8.47 -5.30
N ILE A 638 24.39 8.13 -5.97
CA ILE A 638 24.27 8.14 -7.44
C ILE A 638 23.04 8.96 -7.86
N ILE A 639 23.23 9.94 -8.74
CA ILE A 639 22.13 10.53 -9.52
C ILE A 639 22.21 9.95 -10.93
N ARG A 640 21.13 9.33 -11.40
CA ARG A 640 21.04 8.77 -12.75
C ARG A 640 19.87 9.36 -13.51
N LEU A 641 20.13 9.73 -14.76
CA LEU A 641 19.15 10.09 -15.78
C LEU A 641 19.20 9.01 -16.87
N GLU A 642 18.06 8.41 -17.20
CA GLU A 642 17.90 7.44 -18.29
C GLU A 642 16.78 7.92 -19.22
N LEU A 643 16.93 7.63 -20.51
CA LEU A 643 15.95 7.91 -21.55
C LEU A 643 15.80 6.64 -22.39
N ALA A 644 14.62 6.03 -22.36
CA ALA A 644 14.35 4.74 -22.97
C ALA A 644 13.19 4.80 -23.97
N LYS A 645 13.36 4.15 -25.12
CA LYS A 645 12.33 3.97 -26.14
C LYS A 645 12.01 2.48 -26.31
N PRO A 646 10.80 2.03 -25.94
CA PRO A 646 10.27 0.75 -26.39
C PRO A 646 10.27 0.63 -27.91
N LEU A 647 10.53 -0.57 -28.40
CA LEU A 647 10.52 -0.88 -29.84
C LEU A 647 9.17 -1.48 -30.30
N GLN A 648 8.28 -1.79 -29.36
CA GLN A 648 6.91 -2.20 -29.65
C GLN A 648 6.03 -0.98 -30.02
N ARG A 649 5.06 -1.17 -30.91
CA ARG A 649 4.11 -0.12 -31.31
C ARG A 649 3.19 0.26 -30.14
N GLY A 650 2.79 1.54 -30.09
CA GLY A 650 1.87 2.07 -29.07
C GLY A 650 2.54 2.64 -27.82
N TYR A 651 3.86 2.51 -27.68
CA TYR A 651 4.60 3.04 -26.55
C TYR A 651 5.43 4.28 -26.92
N GLY A 652 5.33 5.32 -26.08
CA GLY A 652 6.08 6.57 -26.19
C GLY A 652 7.52 6.47 -25.67
N LEU A 653 8.24 7.58 -25.77
CA LEU A 653 9.57 7.74 -25.19
C LEU A 653 9.44 7.98 -23.67
N GLN A 654 10.06 7.15 -22.83
CA GLN A 654 10.02 7.35 -21.37
C GLN A 654 11.35 7.87 -20.81
N PRO A 655 11.34 9.05 -20.19
CA PRO A 655 12.43 9.53 -19.35
C PRO A 655 12.36 8.92 -17.96
N THR A 656 13.49 8.85 -17.25
CA THR A 656 13.54 8.33 -15.88
C THR A 656 14.67 8.99 -15.09
N ILE A 657 14.34 9.47 -13.88
CA ILE A 657 15.30 10.03 -12.93
C ILE A 657 15.36 9.09 -11.73
N ARG A 658 16.56 8.68 -11.33
CA ARG A 658 16.80 7.79 -10.19
C ARG A 658 17.86 8.41 -9.29
N ILE A 659 17.52 8.58 -8.01
CA ILE A 659 18.43 9.12 -6.99
C ILE A 659 18.67 8.01 -5.96
N SER A 660 19.86 7.43 -6.02
CA SER A 660 20.34 6.38 -5.12
C SER A 660 21.17 7.01 -4.00
N GLN A 661 20.81 6.74 -2.76
CA GLN A 661 21.50 7.22 -1.54
C GLN A 661 21.65 8.75 -1.44
N MET A 662 20.72 9.37 -0.74
CA MET A 662 21.00 10.52 0.13
C MET A 662 20.41 10.19 1.50
N LEU A 663 21.19 10.45 2.57
CA LEU A 663 21.07 9.97 3.96
C LEU A 663 21.82 8.67 4.27
#